data_AF-A0A7L1SHX0-F1
#
_entry.id   AF-A0A7L1SHX0-F1
#
_cell.length_a   1.000
_cell.length_b   1.000
_cell.length_c   1.000
_cell.angle_alpha   90.00
_cell.angle_beta   90.00
_cell.angle_gamma   90.00
#
_symmetry.space_group_name_H-M   'P 1'
#
loop_
_entity.id
_entity.type
_entity.pdbx_description
1 polymer ?
#
loop_
_entity_poly.entity_id
_entity_poly.type
_entity_poly.pdbx_seq_one_letter_code
_entity_poly.pdbx_strand_id
1 'polypeptide(L)'
;KSGGKKKVSKTEQLRLQKEEEERRLKEEEEAKLQAQQEEAARLEKERIEQEQMEKLKAKDQERRESELAELHSLEQKFLSAQQWKMDYRAYTKWEHYLSCDGSPDPTVLQEINTFMSLWREDQNEDIRLVMEKGEQVLNLMEKLQFLLLDTPPNELTEKETVQYQESILELQNLLHQKYNGATEHLLKAANMYEDSETGNMQAVIKDKNVTFCIWANLKKKVRFKNHVFCDVQHGFQLPKLLAVSSVAVRILHTCYDHVSPLWLQCQSVPKLEVLASKDLNQHSKDSVEEPEGEEQQVREEPNMSAEEEMCSDGRKTAISFKEQSNSIGDINEMTEEEIEKKSEILDIPSQVRDALLQEETNGKEKEAITDENVVDLQQFVPVGGVYHIDALQLPPQVKQVKDWRMVELLDVGLEAYPYPPEDGEDTTHPPIQITLRLSDRVMYFEDPVIARWDPAGQQWRTDGISNVTYEKPEKSVTFEMGAFYTIALLQDAHLNMPYQAWELQPTAMDEAQLVVTTVFATVQIRIKGNQCMLSSVVVEDRDVLSHITGKWTSPVDLRAVLKKAGVNIFPGEYSHKFVSVNKKAGLAEVRAYQQMALVASAFAFAWSKWNVEAGQEQIVLKVSEHLKADSDKDWSLYMFNGEKAQKLKITETSEAFSEELEEDSEFHSTLYHMLKDSASKEAIDKVETASFLFIDVVYQLLLATRVLTYS
;
A
#
# COMPACT_ATOMS: atom_id res chain seq x y z
N LYS A 1 67.93 15.69 63.30
CA LYS A 1 66.82 15.17 64.14
C LYS A 1 66.64 13.68 63.81
N SER A 2 65.82 12.94 64.57
CA SER A 2 65.79 11.46 64.64
C SER A 2 65.12 10.76 63.44
N GLY A 3 65.50 9.49 63.17
CA GLY A 3 64.74 8.57 62.32
C GLY A 3 65.56 7.39 61.79
N GLY A 4 65.48 6.21 62.42
CA GLY A 4 66.38 5.08 62.16
C GLY A 4 66.08 4.20 60.93
N LYS A 5 66.88 3.13 60.79
CA LYS A 5 66.49 1.79 60.30
C LYS A 5 67.61 0.79 60.65
N LYS A 6 67.27 -0.39 61.18
CA LYS A 6 68.22 -1.51 61.35
C LYS A 6 68.48 -2.16 59.99
N LYS A 7 69.71 -2.63 59.74
CA LYS A 7 69.98 -3.56 58.63
C LYS A 7 69.46 -4.95 59.00
N VAL A 8 68.59 -5.50 58.17
CA VAL A 8 68.08 -6.88 58.24
C VAL A 8 69.17 -7.85 57.79
N SER A 9 69.18 -9.08 58.30
CA SER A 9 70.15 -10.09 57.86
C SER A 9 69.88 -10.58 56.43
N LYS A 10 70.93 -10.90 55.67
CA LYS A 10 70.79 -11.51 54.32
C LYS A 10 70.03 -12.85 54.38
N THR A 11 70.11 -13.57 55.51
CA THR A 11 69.36 -14.80 55.75
C THR A 11 67.88 -14.56 56.06
N GLU A 12 67.51 -13.43 56.67
CA GLU A 12 66.11 -13.07 56.91
C GLU A 12 65.43 -12.64 55.61
N GLN A 13 66.11 -11.86 54.76
CA GLN A 13 65.58 -11.47 53.45
C GLN A 13 65.31 -12.69 52.55
N LEU A 14 66.21 -13.67 52.54
CA LEU A 14 66.00 -14.93 51.82
C LEU A 14 64.87 -15.80 52.43
N ARG A 15 64.60 -15.69 53.74
CA ARG A 15 63.47 -16.40 54.35
C ARG A 15 62.13 -15.73 54.04
N LEU A 16 62.08 -14.40 54.12
CA LEU A 16 60.91 -13.61 53.75
C LEU A 16 60.58 -13.75 52.27
N GLN A 17 61.58 -13.73 51.37
CA GLN A 17 61.37 -14.00 49.95
C GLN A 17 60.82 -15.40 49.70
N LYS A 18 61.28 -16.42 50.43
CA LYS A 18 60.70 -17.77 50.34
C LYS A 18 59.29 -17.86 50.92
N GLU A 19 59.01 -17.22 52.05
CA GLU A 19 57.67 -17.17 52.63
C GLU A 19 56.68 -16.40 51.74
N GLU A 20 57.14 -15.37 51.03
CA GLU A 20 56.38 -14.60 50.04
C GLU A 20 56.18 -15.37 48.72
N GLU A 21 57.20 -16.08 48.22
CA GLU A 21 57.13 -16.93 47.03
C GLU A 21 56.26 -18.19 47.27
N GLU A 22 56.42 -18.85 48.41
CA GLU A 22 55.57 -19.98 48.84
C GLU A 22 54.12 -19.54 49.13
N ARG A 23 53.91 -18.31 49.61
CA ARG A 23 52.57 -17.73 49.74
C ARG A 23 51.97 -17.42 48.38
N ARG A 24 52.70 -16.80 47.45
CA ARG A 24 52.19 -16.53 46.09
C ARG A 24 51.87 -17.81 45.33
N LEU A 25 52.66 -18.88 45.51
CA LEU A 25 52.35 -20.20 44.95
C LEU A 25 51.04 -20.77 45.53
N LYS A 26 50.77 -20.62 46.83
CA LYS A 26 49.50 -21.04 47.44
C LYS A 26 48.32 -20.18 47.00
N GLU A 27 48.48 -18.87 46.91
CA GLU A 27 47.46 -17.97 46.36
C GLU A 27 47.18 -18.27 44.87
N GLU A 28 48.18 -18.72 44.11
CA GLU A 28 48.01 -19.15 42.71
C GLU A 28 47.39 -20.56 42.58
N GLU A 29 47.67 -21.49 43.51
CA GLU A 29 46.98 -22.79 43.58
C GLU A 29 45.51 -22.63 44.04
N GLU A 30 45.24 -21.82 45.05
CA GLU A 30 43.88 -21.51 45.51
C GLU A 30 43.07 -20.80 44.41
N ALA A 31 43.65 -19.83 43.70
CA ALA A 31 42.99 -19.17 42.57
C ALA A 31 42.72 -20.14 41.40
N LYS A 32 43.63 -21.06 41.10
CA LYS A 32 43.40 -22.11 40.09
C LYS A 32 42.32 -23.11 40.52
N LEU A 33 42.28 -23.47 41.80
CA LEU A 33 41.25 -24.36 42.34
C LEU A 33 39.88 -23.69 42.33
N GLN A 34 39.80 -22.40 42.66
CA GLN A 34 38.57 -21.61 42.56
C GLN A 34 38.11 -21.50 41.11
N ALA A 35 38.99 -21.12 40.17
CA ALA A 35 38.66 -21.06 38.75
C ALA A 35 38.20 -22.42 38.19
N GLN A 36 38.80 -23.54 38.62
CA GLN A 36 38.34 -24.89 38.24
C GLN A 36 36.99 -25.25 38.86
N GLN A 37 36.69 -24.80 40.08
CA GLN A 37 35.38 -25.01 40.71
C GLN A 37 34.29 -24.15 40.07
N GLU A 38 34.58 -22.90 39.73
CA GLU A 38 33.68 -22.00 38.99
C GLU A 38 33.42 -22.51 37.57
N GLU A 39 34.45 -22.99 36.87
CA GLU A 39 34.32 -23.61 35.54
C GLU A 39 33.52 -24.92 35.58
N ALA A 40 33.79 -25.79 36.56
CA ALA A 40 33.01 -27.01 36.75
C ALA A 40 31.54 -26.73 37.14
N ALA A 41 31.29 -25.72 37.98
CA ALA A 41 29.95 -25.29 38.34
C ALA A 41 29.21 -24.67 37.15
N ARG A 42 29.90 -23.90 36.29
CA ARG A 42 29.36 -23.36 35.04
C ARG A 42 28.96 -24.48 34.08
N LEU A 43 29.83 -25.47 33.87
CA LEU A 43 29.58 -26.62 32.99
C LEU A 43 28.46 -27.53 33.53
N GLU A 44 28.38 -27.74 34.84
CA GLU A 44 27.28 -28.51 35.45
C GLU A 44 25.95 -27.76 35.38
N LYS A 45 25.96 -26.44 35.58
CA LYS A 45 24.78 -25.59 35.35
C LYS A 45 24.31 -25.69 33.89
N GLU A 46 25.22 -25.50 32.94
CA GLU A 46 24.97 -25.59 31.50
C GLU A 46 24.40 -26.98 31.11
N ARG A 47 24.93 -28.06 31.70
CA ARG A 47 24.42 -29.43 31.51
C ARG A 47 23.00 -29.61 32.04
N ILE A 48 22.69 -29.05 33.21
CA ILE A 48 21.34 -29.09 33.80
C ILE A 48 20.35 -28.28 32.94
N GLU A 49 20.76 -27.12 32.44
CA GLU A 49 19.95 -26.29 31.53
C GLU A 49 19.72 -27.01 30.19
N GLN A 50 20.73 -27.65 29.59
CA GLN A 50 20.58 -28.49 28.40
C GLN A 50 19.60 -29.65 28.66
N GLU A 51 19.77 -30.38 29.77
CA GLU A 51 18.87 -31.47 30.17
C GLU A 51 17.42 -31.01 30.38
N GLN A 52 17.19 -29.77 30.87
CA GLN A 52 15.85 -29.19 31.02
C GLN A 52 15.28 -28.79 29.65
N MET A 53 16.07 -28.14 28.80
CA MET A 53 15.69 -27.73 27.45
C MET A 53 15.33 -28.93 26.56
N GLU A 54 16.02 -30.06 26.68
CA GLU A 54 15.65 -31.31 25.99
C GLU A 54 14.31 -31.87 26.47
N LYS A 55 14.06 -31.85 27.79
CA LYS A 55 12.77 -32.31 28.38
C LYS A 55 11.60 -31.42 27.94
N LEU A 56 11.81 -30.10 27.82
CA LEU A 56 10.80 -29.17 27.31
C LEU A 56 10.53 -29.37 25.80
N LYS A 57 11.58 -29.57 24.98
CA LYS A 57 11.42 -29.91 23.55
C LYS A 57 10.68 -31.22 23.34
N ALA A 58 10.91 -32.23 24.19
CA ALA A 58 10.19 -33.50 24.11
C ALA A 58 8.69 -33.34 24.39
N LYS A 59 8.29 -32.48 25.35
CA LYS A 59 6.89 -32.15 25.63
C LYS A 59 6.21 -31.41 24.47
N ASP A 60 6.87 -30.38 23.93
CA ASP A 60 6.38 -29.64 22.76
C ASP A 60 6.16 -30.60 21.57
N GLN A 61 7.12 -31.48 21.28
CA GLN A 61 7.00 -32.47 20.21
C GLN A 61 5.87 -33.49 20.43
N GLU A 62 5.51 -33.82 21.68
CA GLU A 62 4.36 -34.67 22.02
C GLU A 62 3.02 -33.92 21.88
N ARG A 63 2.99 -32.61 22.16
CA ARG A 63 1.79 -31.75 22.01
C ARG A 63 1.56 -31.25 20.57
N ARG A 64 2.62 -31.11 19.77
CA ARG A 64 2.61 -30.37 18.49
C ARG A 64 1.46 -30.72 17.55
N GLU A 65 1.16 -32.00 17.38
CA GLU A 65 0.07 -32.45 16.48
C GLU A 65 -1.32 -32.00 16.97
N SER A 66 -1.57 -32.02 18.28
CA SER A 66 -2.86 -31.58 18.84
C SER A 66 -2.97 -30.05 18.92
N GLU A 67 -1.88 -29.34 19.24
CA GLU A 67 -1.87 -27.87 19.23
C GLU A 67 -2.10 -27.31 17.81
N LEU A 68 -1.47 -27.90 16.79
CA LEU A 68 -1.67 -27.49 15.40
C LEU A 68 -3.08 -27.85 14.89
N ALA A 69 -3.65 -28.99 15.31
CA ALA A 69 -5.03 -29.34 14.98
C ALA A 69 -6.06 -28.39 15.61
N GLU A 70 -5.86 -27.95 16.85
CA GLU A 70 -6.74 -26.96 17.48
C GLU A 70 -6.57 -25.57 16.83
N LEU A 71 -5.34 -25.14 16.53
CA LEU A 71 -5.10 -23.88 15.80
C LEU A 71 -5.78 -23.90 14.43
N HIS A 72 -5.63 -24.98 13.64
CA HIS A 72 -6.27 -25.11 12.33
C HIS A 72 -7.80 -25.06 12.39
N SER A 73 -8.40 -25.50 13.51
CA SER A 73 -9.84 -25.37 13.79
C SER A 73 -10.24 -23.90 13.98
N LEU A 74 -9.43 -23.11 14.69
CA LEU A 74 -9.64 -21.66 14.82
C LEU A 74 -9.38 -20.91 13.50
N GLU A 75 -8.41 -21.34 12.70
CA GLU A 75 -8.11 -20.75 11.38
C GLU A 75 -9.23 -20.91 10.36
N GLN A 76 -10.20 -21.83 10.57
CA GLN A 76 -11.44 -21.90 9.78
C GLN A 76 -12.24 -20.58 9.82
N LYS A 77 -12.02 -19.73 10.82
CA LYS A 77 -12.58 -18.36 10.85
C LYS A 77 -12.09 -17.52 9.66
N PHE A 78 -10.83 -17.65 9.21
CA PHE A 78 -10.34 -16.93 8.03
C PHE A 78 -11.02 -17.41 6.73
N LEU A 79 -11.25 -18.71 6.58
CA LEU A 79 -12.00 -19.26 5.44
C LEU A 79 -13.46 -18.81 5.45
N SER A 80 -14.08 -18.75 6.65
CA SER A 80 -15.43 -18.21 6.84
C SER A 80 -15.52 -16.73 6.45
N ALA A 81 -14.50 -15.93 6.75
CA ALA A 81 -14.41 -14.53 6.34
C ALA A 81 -14.23 -14.37 4.81
N GLN A 82 -13.44 -15.23 4.16
CA GLN A 82 -13.32 -15.23 2.70
C GLN A 82 -14.66 -15.59 2.02
N GLN A 83 -15.33 -16.66 2.46
CA GLN A 83 -16.64 -17.03 1.92
C GLN A 83 -17.65 -15.89 2.10
N TRP A 84 -17.70 -15.28 3.29
CA TRP A 84 -18.59 -14.13 3.53
C TRP A 84 -18.28 -12.95 2.61
N LYS A 85 -17.00 -12.67 2.29
CA LYS A 85 -16.63 -11.63 1.31
C LYS A 85 -17.12 -11.97 -0.11
N MET A 86 -17.01 -13.24 -0.53
CA MET A 86 -17.55 -13.69 -1.82
C MET A 86 -19.08 -13.51 -1.87
N ASP A 87 -19.79 -13.96 -0.83
CA ASP A 87 -21.24 -13.82 -0.70
C ASP A 87 -21.67 -12.33 -0.65
N TYR A 88 -20.91 -11.49 0.06
CA TYR A 88 -21.16 -10.06 0.16
C TYR A 88 -20.94 -9.33 -1.18
N ARG A 89 -19.91 -9.69 -1.96
CA ARG A 89 -19.70 -9.15 -3.32
C ARG A 89 -20.84 -9.57 -4.26
N ALA A 90 -21.30 -10.83 -4.18
CA ALA A 90 -22.46 -11.29 -4.94
C ALA A 90 -23.74 -10.52 -4.56
N TYR A 91 -23.93 -10.25 -3.27
CA TYR A 91 -25.05 -9.45 -2.76
C TYR A 91 -24.97 -7.97 -3.20
N THR A 92 -23.82 -7.30 -3.10
CA THR A 92 -23.70 -5.90 -3.53
C THR A 92 -23.89 -5.72 -5.04
N LYS A 93 -23.49 -6.72 -5.86
CA LYS A 93 -23.82 -6.76 -7.29
C LYS A 93 -25.33 -6.88 -7.53
N TRP A 94 -26.04 -7.68 -6.73
CA TRP A 94 -27.49 -7.81 -6.83
C TRP A 94 -28.23 -6.54 -6.38
N GLU A 95 -27.78 -5.88 -5.32
CA GLU A 95 -28.31 -4.57 -4.89
C GLU A 95 -28.06 -3.47 -5.95
N HIS A 96 -26.89 -3.46 -6.62
CA HIS A 96 -26.62 -2.54 -7.74
C HIS A 96 -27.57 -2.80 -8.92
N TYR A 97 -27.82 -4.07 -9.27
CA TYR A 97 -28.83 -4.43 -10.28
C TYR A 97 -30.26 -3.98 -9.90
N LEU A 98 -30.58 -3.90 -8.61
CA LEU A 98 -31.88 -3.39 -8.12
C LEU A 98 -31.95 -1.86 -8.00
N SER A 99 -30.81 -1.15 -7.88
CA SER A 99 -30.80 0.31 -7.67
C SER A 99 -31.35 1.07 -8.88
N CYS A 100 -31.09 0.56 -10.09
CA CYS A 100 -31.45 1.19 -11.37
C CYS A 100 -31.02 2.66 -11.48
N ASP A 101 -29.93 3.05 -10.81
CA ASP A 101 -29.48 4.45 -10.72
C ASP A 101 -28.87 5.01 -12.02
N GLY A 102 -28.62 4.16 -13.02
CA GLY A 102 -28.08 4.53 -14.32
C GLY A 102 -26.55 4.64 -14.36
N SER A 103 -25.85 4.36 -13.25
CA SER A 103 -24.40 4.16 -13.26
C SER A 103 -24.06 2.72 -13.72
N PRO A 104 -23.00 2.52 -14.52
CA PRO A 104 -22.65 1.20 -15.03
C PRO A 104 -22.09 0.29 -13.93
N ASP A 105 -22.38 -1.01 -14.01
CA ASP A 105 -21.76 -2.03 -13.16
C ASP A 105 -20.24 -2.12 -13.50
N PRO A 106 -19.34 -1.91 -12.52
CA PRO A 106 -17.89 -2.01 -12.73
C PRO A 106 -17.43 -3.40 -13.20
N THR A 107 -18.24 -4.44 -13.02
CA THR A 107 -17.99 -5.81 -13.47
C THR A 107 -18.58 -6.12 -14.85
N VAL A 108 -19.25 -5.16 -15.52
CA VAL A 108 -19.87 -5.34 -16.84
C VAL A 108 -19.29 -4.34 -17.85
N LEU A 109 -18.22 -4.78 -18.55
CA LEU A 109 -17.50 -3.96 -19.53
C LEU A 109 -18.41 -3.32 -20.60
N GLN A 110 -19.49 -3.99 -21.01
CA GLN A 110 -20.43 -3.46 -22.00
C GLN A 110 -21.16 -2.20 -21.50
N GLU A 111 -21.47 -2.11 -20.21
CA GLU A 111 -22.11 -0.94 -19.61
C GLU A 111 -21.10 0.22 -19.50
N ILE A 112 -19.86 -0.06 -19.07
CA ILE A 112 -18.77 0.93 -19.03
C ILE A 112 -18.52 1.50 -20.43
N ASN A 113 -18.40 0.64 -21.45
CA ASN A 113 -18.17 1.07 -22.83
C ASN A 113 -19.37 1.84 -23.41
N THR A 114 -20.59 1.48 -23.06
CA THR A 114 -21.81 2.23 -23.46
C THR A 114 -21.84 3.60 -22.79
N PHE A 115 -21.58 3.67 -21.48
CA PHE A 115 -21.48 4.92 -20.71
C PHE A 115 -20.38 5.85 -21.27
N MET A 116 -19.19 5.33 -21.55
CA MET A 116 -18.09 6.09 -22.17
C MET A 116 -18.48 6.59 -23.57
N SER A 117 -19.13 5.75 -24.39
CA SER A 117 -19.55 6.15 -25.74
C SER A 117 -20.61 7.25 -25.73
N LEU A 118 -21.67 7.08 -24.92
CA LEU A 118 -22.72 8.08 -24.72
C LEU A 118 -22.16 9.41 -24.17
N TRP A 119 -21.16 9.36 -23.29
CA TRP A 119 -20.53 10.59 -22.80
C TRP A 119 -19.57 11.20 -23.82
N ARG A 120 -18.83 10.42 -24.62
CA ARG A 120 -18.04 10.95 -25.75
C ARG A 120 -18.94 11.75 -26.70
N GLU A 121 -20.10 11.21 -27.08
CA GLU A 121 -21.10 11.85 -27.97
C GLU A 121 -21.81 13.09 -27.37
N ASP A 122 -21.81 13.26 -26.05
CA ASP A 122 -22.45 14.40 -25.38
C ASP A 122 -21.76 15.74 -25.71
N GLN A 123 -22.48 16.62 -26.42
CA GLN A 123 -22.03 17.95 -26.83
C GLN A 123 -22.16 19.02 -25.72
N ASN A 124 -22.62 18.65 -24.51
CA ASN A 124 -22.81 19.61 -23.44
C ASN A 124 -21.49 19.91 -22.69
N GLU A 125 -20.77 20.92 -23.17
CA GLU A 125 -19.45 21.32 -22.70
C GLU A 125 -19.50 22.36 -21.56
N ASP A 126 -20.59 22.49 -20.81
CA ASP A 126 -20.58 23.30 -19.58
C ASP A 126 -19.70 22.64 -18.51
N ILE A 127 -18.72 23.39 -18.02
CA ILE A 127 -17.71 22.97 -17.05
C ILE A 127 -18.31 22.43 -15.73
N ARG A 128 -19.51 22.87 -15.31
CA ARG A 128 -20.18 22.36 -14.10
C ARG A 128 -20.83 21.00 -14.37
N LEU A 129 -21.44 20.83 -15.55
CA LEU A 129 -22.03 19.54 -15.94
C LEU A 129 -20.95 18.49 -16.23
N VAL A 130 -19.77 18.91 -16.70
CA VAL A 130 -18.57 18.05 -16.77
C VAL A 130 -18.05 17.68 -15.38
N MET A 131 -18.07 18.59 -14.40
CA MET A 131 -17.77 18.26 -12.99
C MET A 131 -18.76 17.27 -12.38
N GLU A 132 -20.07 17.51 -12.55
CA GLU A 132 -21.15 16.63 -12.04
C GLU A 132 -21.07 15.21 -12.62
N LYS A 133 -20.83 15.07 -13.93
CA LYS A 133 -20.55 13.75 -14.55
C LYS A 133 -19.18 13.20 -14.13
N GLY A 134 -18.19 14.07 -13.91
CA GLY A 134 -16.88 13.70 -13.42
C GLY A 134 -16.90 13.01 -12.06
N GLU A 135 -17.78 13.42 -11.13
CA GLU A 135 -17.96 12.70 -9.87
C GLU A 135 -18.49 11.27 -10.08
N GLN A 136 -19.40 11.05 -11.04
CA GLN A 136 -19.89 9.70 -11.38
C GLN A 136 -18.76 8.81 -11.94
N VAL A 137 -17.92 9.38 -12.81
CA VAL A 137 -16.74 8.72 -13.40
C VAL A 137 -15.72 8.36 -12.31
N LEU A 138 -15.45 9.27 -11.39
CA LEU A 138 -14.52 9.03 -10.28
C LEU A 138 -15.03 7.97 -9.31
N ASN A 139 -16.34 7.95 -9.01
CA ASN A 139 -16.95 6.89 -8.21
C ASN A 139 -16.87 5.52 -8.92
N LEU A 140 -17.00 5.47 -10.24
CA LEU A 140 -16.82 4.25 -11.03
C LEU A 140 -15.35 3.76 -11.02
N MET A 141 -14.39 4.68 -11.17
CA MET A 141 -12.97 4.38 -11.01
C MET A 141 -12.63 3.86 -9.60
N GLU A 142 -13.22 4.45 -8.55
CA GLU A 142 -13.06 4.01 -7.15
C GLU A 142 -13.63 2.60 -6.95
N LYS A 143 -14.81 2.28 -7.51
CA LYS A 143 -15.34 0.90 -7.55
C LYS A 143 -14.39 -0.08 -8.25
N LEU A 144 -13.82 0.29 -9.41
CA LEU A 144 -12.88 -0.55 -10.17
C LEU A 144 -11.55 -0.77 -9.41
N GLN A 145 -11.03 0.28 -8.76
CA GLN A 145 -9.83 0.19 -7.92
C GLN A 145 -10.08 -0.67 -6.66
N PHE A 146 -11.27 -0.58 -6.07
CA PHE A 146 -11.66 -1.46 -4.95
C PHE A 146 -11.68 -2.93 -5.38
N LEU A 147 -12.30 -3.27 -6.52
CA LEU A 147 -12.31 -4.64 -7.05
C LEU A 147 -10.89 -5.20 -7.26
N LEU A 148 -9.96 -4.39 -7.76
CA LEU A 148 -8.54 -4.74 -7.93
C LEU A 148 -7.74 -4.92 -6.62
N LEU A 149 -8.25 -4.41 -5.48
CA LEU A 149 -7.55 -4.38 -4.20
C LEU A 149 -8.14 -5.29 -3.11
N ASP A 150 -9.45 -5.53 -3.13
CA ASP A 150 -10.15 -6.41 -2.18
C ASP A 150 -10.29 -7.85 -2.69
N THR A 151 -10.41 -8.06 -4.01
CA THR A 151 -10.61 -9.40 -4.58
C THR A 151 -9.31 -10.21 -4.52
N PRO A 152 -9.31 -11.42 -3.93
CA PRO A 152 -8.13 -12.29 -3.88
C PRO A 152 -7.55 -12.60 -5.27
N PRO A 153 -6.21 -12.70 -5.41
CA PRO A 153 -5.56 -13.03 -6.69
C PRO A 153 -5.94 -14.39 -7.30
N ASN A 154 -6.62 -15.25 -6.55
CA ASN A 154 -7.12 -16.55 -7.02
C ASN A 154 -8.53 -16.45 -7.64
N GLU A 155 -9.25 -15.35 -7.39
CA GLU A 155 -10.63 -15.09 -7.86
C GLU A 155 -10.65 -14.17 -9.09
N LEU A 156 -9.65 -13.28 -9.25
CA LEU A 156 -9.44 -12.48 -10.47
C LEU A 156 -8.61 -13.24 -11.50
N THR A 157 -9.07 -13.31 -12.75
CA THR A 157 -8.17 -13.68 -13.85
C THR A 157 -7.23 -12.53 -14.22
N GLU A 158 -6.08 -12.85 -14.81
CA GLU A 158 -5.16 -11.85 -15.39
C GLU A 158 -5.85 -10.97 -16.44
N LYS A 159 -6.81 -11.53 -17.18
CA LYS A 159 -7.59 -10.82 -18.21
C LYS A 159 -8.51 -9.77 -17.60
N GLU A 160 -9.27 -10.11 -16.57
CA GLU A 160 -10.11 -9.14 -15.85
C GLU A 160 -9.27 -8.06 -15.17
N THR A 161 -8.12 -8.46 -14.61
CA THR A 161 -7.16 -7.53 -14.00
C THR A 161 -6.68 -6.47 -15.00
N VAL A 162 -6.26 -6.88 -16.21
CA VAL A 162 -5.87 -5.95 -17.29
C VAL A 162 -7.07 -5.13 -17.79
N GLN A 163 -8.22 -5.76 -18.01
CA GLN A 163 -9.44 -5.09 -18.49
C GLN A 163 -9.91 -3.98 -17.54
N TYR A 164 -9.88 -4.19 -16.22
CA TYR A 164 -10.22 -3.14 -15.25
C TYR A 164 -9.17 -2.01 -15.23
N GLN A 165 -7.89 -2.33 -15.41
CA GLN A 165 -6.82 -1.34 -15.51
C GLN A 165 -6.96 -0.47 -16.77
N GLU A 166 -7.21 -1.08 -17.93
CA GLU A 166 -7.50 -0.39 -19.19
C GLU A 166 -8.76 0.49 -19.07
N SER A 167 -9.83 -0.02 -18.44
CA SER A 167 -11.06 0.74 -18.20
C SER A 167 -10.82 1.99 -17.34
N ILE A 168 -10.02 1.89 -16.27
CA ILE A 168 -9.64 3.05 -15.45
C ILE A 168 -8.88 4.09 -16.29
N LEU A 169 -7.92 3.66 -17.11
CA LEU A 169 -7.12 4.55 -17.97
C LEU A 169 -8.00 5.22 -19.05
N GLU A 170 -8.95 4.52 -19.66
CA GLU A 170 -9.89 5.13 -20.61
C GLU A 170 -10.80 6.16 -19.96
N LEU A 171 -11.33 5.88 -18.76
CA LEU A 171 -12.16 6.81 -17.98
C LEU A 171 -11.37 8.07 -17.57
N GLN A 172 -10.12 7.90 -17.13
CA GLN A 172 -9.19 9.01 -16.82
C GLN A 172 -8.94 9.90 -18.05
N ASN A 173 -8.63 9.29 -19.20
CA ASN A 173 -8.40 10.02 -20.45
C ASN A 173 -9.67 10.75 -20.94
N LEU A 174 -10.84 10.11 -20.86
CA LEU A 174 -12.12 10.72 -21.26
C LEU A 174 -12.50 11.90 -20.34
N LEU A 175 -12.27 11.77 -19.04
CA LEU A 175 -12.48 12.85 -18.06
C LEU A 175 -11.59 14.06 -18.38
N HIS A 176 -10.31 13.84 -18.66
CA HIS A 176 -9.39 14.91 -19.06
C HIS A 176 -9.81 15.54 -20.41
N GLN A 177 -10.21 14.74 -21.40
CA GLN A 177 -10.71 15.23 -22.70
C GLN A 177 -11.95 16.12 -22.53
N LYS A 178 -12.91 15.77 -21.67
CA LYS A 178 -14.10 16.60 -21.41
C LYS A 178 -13.78 17.89 -20.66
N TYR A 179 -12.80 17.89 -19.75
CA TYR A 179 -12.28 19.14 -19.17
C TYR A 179 -11.63 20.05 -20.22
N ASN A 180 -10.94 19.51 -21.22
CA ASN A 180 -10.38 20.29 -22.32
C ASN A 180 -11.47 20.88 -23.23
N GLY A 181 -12.49 20.10 -23.62
CA GLY A 181 -13.64 20.62 -24.37
C GLY A 181 -14.39 21.74 -23.63
N ALA A 182 -14.68 21.56 -22.33
CA ALA A 182 -15.30 22.59 -21.51
C ALA A 182 -14.43 23.86 -21.34
N THR A 183 -13.11 23.70 -21.30
CA THR A 183 -12.16 24.83 -21.32
C THR A 183 -12.27 25.61 -22.63
N GLU A 184 -12.36 24.91 -23.76
CA GLU A 184 -12.46 25.49 -25.09
C GLU A 184 -13.80 26.22 -25.30
N HIS A 185 -14.92 25.60 -24.90
CA HIS A 185 -16.24 26.18 -24.93
C HIS A 185 -16.30 27.50 -24.16
N LEU A 186 -15.76 27.51 -22.95
CA LEU A 186 -15.67 28.69 -22.09
C LEU A 186 -14.78 29.79 -22.71
N LEU A 187 -13.64 29.42 -23.31
CA LEU A 187 -12.75 30.38 -23.98
C LEU A 187 -13.33 30.96 -25.28
N LYS A 188 -14.14 30.21 -26.04
CA LYS A 188 -14.90 30.75 -27.20
C LYS A 188 -15.88 31.86 -26.78
N ALA A 189 -16.34 31.85 -25.53
CA ALA A 189 -17.23 32.85 -24.96
C ALA A 189 -16.53 33.94 -24.12
N ALA A 190 -15.19 33.96 -24.01
CA ALA A 190 -14.47 34.74 -23.00
C ALA A 190 -14.79 36.25 -22.97
N ASN A 191 -15.02 36.89 -24.13
CA ASN A 191 -15.47 38.29 -24.22
C ASN A 191 -16.81 38.59 -23.50
N MET A 192 -17.65 37.60 -23.19
CA MET A 192 -18.88 37.78 -22.41
C MET A 192 -18.64 37.81 -20.89
N TYR A 193 -17.46 37.38 -20.45
CA TYR A 193 -17.04 37.29 -19.06
C TYR A 193 -15.88 38.26 -18.75
N GLU A 194 -15.85 39.41 -19.45
CA GLU A 194 -14.88 40.47 -19.21
C GLU A 194 -15.12 41.13 -17.85
N ASP A 195 -14.13 41.03 -16.96
CA ASP A 195 -14.11 41.76 -15.69
C ASP A 195 -13.98 43.28 -15.92
N SER A 196 -14.79 44.04 -15.20
CA SER A 196 -14.92 45.49 -15.39
C SER A 196 -13.71 46.32 -14.95
N GLU A 197 -12.85 45.80 -14.06
CA GLU A 197 -11.68 46.53 -13.55
C GLU A 197 -10.42 46.28 -14.41
N THR A 198 -10.16 45.01 -14.69
CA THR A 198 -9.00 44.59 -15.49
C THR A 198 -9.27 44.71 -17.00
N GLY A 199 -10.48 44.36 -17.43
CA GLY A 199 -10.84 44.16 -18.83
C GLY A 199 -10.44 42.79 -19.40
N ASN A 200 -9.97 41.87 -18.56
CA ASN A 200 -9.63 40.49 -18.92
C ASN A 200 -10.74 39.53 -18.42
N MET A 201 -10.73 38.27 -18.85
CA MET A 201 -11.60 37.25 -18.23
C MET A 201 -10.90 36.63 -17.03
N GLN A 202 -11.66 36.31 -15.98
CA GLN A 202 -11.30 35.35 -14.95
C GLN A 202 -12.52 34.48 -14.58
N ALA A 203 -12.29 33.21 -14.25
CA ALA A 203 -13.29 32.35 -13.62
C ALA A 203 -12.63 31.35 -12.67
N VAL A 204 -13.29 31.09 -11.54
CA VAL A 204 -12.94 30.08 -10.54
C VAL A 204 -14.17 29.23 -10.28
N ILE A 205 -14.04 27.91 -10.44
CA ILE A 205 -15.14 26.94 -10.28
C ILE A 205 -14.56 25.74 -9.53
N LYS A 206 -15.24 25.30 -8.48
CA LYS A 206 -14.69 24.34 -7.51
C LYS A 206 -15.78 23.44 -6.95
N ASP A 207 -15.47 22.15 -6.84
CA ASP A 207 -16.32 21.13 -6.23
C ASP A 207 -15.58 20.36 -5.12
N LYS A 208 -15.96 19.10 -4.87
CA LYS A 208 -15.32 18.18 -3.92
C LYS A 208 -13.94 17.67 -4.37
N ASN A 209 -13.76 17.52 -5.68
CA ASN A 209 -12.74 16.71 -6.36
C ASN A 209 -11.81 17.53 -7.27
N VAL A 210 -12.22 18.72 -7.72
CA VAL A 210 -11.54 19.56 -8.71
C VAL A 210 -11.66 21.05 -8.35
N THR A 211 -10.58 21.80 -8.58
CA THR A 211 -10.58 23.27 -8.59
C THR A 211 -10.09 23.76 -9.96
N PHE A 212 -11.00 24.32 -10.75
CA PHE A 212 -10.74 24.87 -12.08
C PHE A 212 -10.60 26.40 -11.99
N CYS A 213 -9.43 26.92 -12.36
CA CYS A 213 -9.18 28.35 -12.49
C CYS A 213 -8.76 28.68 -13.91
N ILE A 214 -9.29 29.75 -14.49
CA ILE A 214 -8.87 30.23 -15.81
C ILE A 214 -8.87 31.75 -15.90
N TRP A 215 -7.87 32.30 -16.57
CA TRP A 215 -7.73 33.73 -16.86
C TRP A 215 -7.39 33.93 -18.33
N ALA A 216 -8.01 34.90 -19.03
CA ALA A 216 -7.74 35.16 -20.43
C ALA A 216 -7.30 36.62 -20.69
N ASN A 217 -6.18 36.79 -21.40
CA ASN A 217 -5.55 38.09 -21.65
C ASN A 217 -6.22 38.88 -22.78
N LEU A 218 -7.48 39.28 -22.58
CA LEU A 218 -8.26 40.04 -23.57
C LEU A 218 -7.61 41.40 -23.90
N LYS A 219 -7.01 42.10 -22.93
CA LYS A 219 -6.43 43.44 -23.13
C LYS A 219 -4.96 43.49 -23.50
N LYS A 220 -4.18 42.42 -23.29
CA LYS A 220 -2.77 42.29 -23.75
C LYS A 220 -1.85 43.41 -23.22
N LYS A 221 -1.98 43.71 -21.92
CA LYS A 221 -1.24 44.79 -21.24
C LYS A 221 -0.27 44.22 -20.21
N VAL A 222 1.01 44.58 -20.34
CA VAL A 222 2.10 44.20 -19.41
C VAL A 222 1.75 44.46 -17.92
N ARG A 223 0.89 45.45 -17.60
CA ARG A 223 0.43 45.69 -16.22
C ARG A 223 -0.27 44.50 -15.56
N PHE A 224 -0.82 43.58 -16.36
CA PHE A 224 -1.51 42.36 -15.93
C PHE A 224 -0.64 41.11 -16.06
N LYS A 225 0.69 41.26 -16.01
CA LYS A 225 1.60 40.11 -15.95
C LYS A 225 1.44 39.28 -14.67
N ASN A 226 0.88 39.83 -13.60
CA ASN A 226 0.61 39.12 -12.35
C ASN A 226 -0.92 38.99 -12.16
N HIS A 227 -1.38 37.83 -11.69
CA HIS A 227 -2.78 37.57 -11.35
C HIS A 227 -2.89 36.59 -10.17
N VAL A 228 -3.95 36.72 -9.37
CA VAL A 228 -4.27 35.83 -8.24
C VAL A 228 -5.78 35.59 -8.24
N PHE A 229 -6.17 34.32 -8.26
CA PHE A 229 -7.53 33.84 -8.12
C PHE A 229 -7.94 33.90 -6.64
N CYS A 230 -8.44 35.05 -6.19
CA CYS A 230 -8.64 35.37 -4.77
C CYS A 230 -9.38 34.31 -3.95
N ASP A 231 -10.40 33.67 -4.53
CA ASP A 231 -11.25 32.66 -3.86
C ASP A 231 -10.50 31.39 -3.46
N VAL A 232 -9.37 31.10 -4.12
CA VAL A 232 -8.55 29.89 -3.89
C VAL A 232 -7.07 30.19 -3.66
N GLN A 233 -6.67 31.47 -3.68
CA GLN A 233 -5.29 31.94 -3.45
C GLN A 233 -4.23 31.28 -4.38
N HIS A 234 -4.65 30.81 -5.55
CA HIS A 234 -3.76 30.36 -6.62
C HIS A 234 -3.37 31.58 -7.47
N GLY A 235 -2.16 31.65 -7.99
CA GLY A 235 -1.70 32.80 -8.77
C GLY A 235 -0.48 32.54 -9.63
N PHE A 236 -0.17 33.50 -10.48
CA PHE A 236 0.96 33.44 -11.40
C PHE A 236 1.55 34.84 -11.68
N GLN A 237 2.82 34.84 -12.09
CA GLN A 237 3.52 35.98 -12.67
C GLN A 237 4.17 35.55 -13.99
N LEU A 238 3.68 36.11 -15.08
CA LEU A 238 4.09 35.84 -16.45
C LEU A 238 5.31 36.67 -16.89
N PRO A 239 6.18 36.08 -17.72
CA PRO A 239 7.10 36.81 -18.59
C PRO A 239 6.41 37.88 -19.44
N LYS A 240 7.14 38.97 -19.74
CA LYS A 240 6.60 40.13 -20.49
C LYS A 240 6.04 39.76 -21.87
N LEU A 241 6.56 38.71 -22.50
CA LEU A 241 6.10 38.19 -23.80
C LEU A 241 4.65 37.70 -23.70
N LEU A 242 4.37 36.76 -22.79
CA LEU A 242 3.03 36.21 -22.56
C LEU A 242 2.03 37.30 -22.12
N ALA A 243 2.47 38.28 -21.33
CA ALA A 243 1.63 39.39 -20.88
C ALA A 243 1.13 40.32 -22.01
N VAL A 244 1.68 40.24 -23.23
CA VAL A 244 1.17 40.92 -24.44
C VAL A 244 0.59 39.98 -25.51
N SER A 245 0.64 38.66 -25.28
CA SER A 245 0.11 37.65 -26.20
C SER A 245 -1.39 37.39 -26.03
N SER A 246 -2.00 36.77 -27.04
CA SER A 246 -3.37 36.24 -27.04
C SER A 246 -3.47 34.95 -26.23
N VAL A 247 -3.05 34.97 -24.97
CA VAL A 247 -2.92 33.77 -24.11
C VAL A 247 -4.01 33.72 -23.04
N ALA A 248 -4.47 32.52 -22.73
CA ALA A 248 -5.17 32.21 -21.49
C ALA A 248 -4.30 31.31 -20.61
N VAL A 249 -4.40 31.45 -19.29
CA VAL A 249 -3.71 30.60 -18.31
C VAL A 249 -4.76 29.80 -17.55
N ARG A 250 -4.62 28.47 -17.56
CA ARG A 250 -5.44 27.53 -16.79
C ARG A 250 -4.63 26.97 -15.63
N ILE A 251 -5.27 26.85 -14.47
CA ILE A 251 -4.81 26.01 -13.36
C ILE A 251 -5.97 25.08 -13.03
N LEU A 252 -5.88 23.83 -13.50
CA LEU A 252 -6.82 22.76 -13.22
C LEU A 252 -6.18 21.84 -12.16
N HIS A 253 -6.61 21.99 -10.90
CA HIS A 253 -6.20 21.11 -9.80
C HIS A 253 -7.20 19.97 -9.64
N THR A 254 -6.72 18.73 -9.67
CA THR A 254 -7.49 17.53 -9.34
C THR A 254 -7.05 16.98 -7.98
N CYS A 255 -7.99 16.80 -7.06
CA CYS A 255 -7.78 16.15 -5.75
C CYS A 255 -7.56 14.62 -5.85
N TYR A 256 -7.23 14.13 -7.04
CA TYR A 256 -6.97 12.75 -7.40
C TYR A 256 -5.86 12.73 -8.45
N ASP A 257 -5.13 11.62 -8.51
CA ASP A 257 -4.10 11.37 -9.52
C ASP A 257 -4.70 10.58 -10.69
N HIS A 258 -4.38 11.00 -11.91
CA HIS A 258 -4.75 10.32 -13.16
C HIS A 258 -3.61 10.40 -14.19
N VAL A 259 -2.40 10.62 -13.69
CA VAL A 259 -1.19 10.90 -14.48
C VAL A 259 -0.07 9.92 -14.08
N SER A 260 0.10 9.67 -12.78
CA SER A 260 1.03 8.64 -12.30
C SER A 260 0.62 7.23 -12.78
N PRO A 261 1.59 6.34 -13.03
CA PRO A 261 1.33 4.95 -13.38
C PRO A 261 0.35 4.24 -12.43
N LEU A 262 -0.63 3.52 -12.98
CA LEU A 262 -1.75 2.96 -12.23
C LEU A 262 -1.33 1.97 -11.11
N TRP A 263 -0.17 1.32 -11.22
CA TRP A 263 0.39 0.45 -10.16
C TRP A 263 0.64 1.21 -8.84
N LEU A 264 0.87 2.52 -8.89
CA LEU A 264 1.05 3.38 -7.72
C LEU A 264 -0.27 3.58 -6.96
N GLN A 265 -1.39 3.57 -7.69
CA GLN A 265 -2.74 3.70 -7.15
C GLN A 265 -3.24 2.33 -6.65
N CYS A 266 -2.99 1.27 -7.41
CA CYS A 266 -3.40 -0.11 -7.13
C CYS A 266 -2.33 -0.91 -6.35
N GLN A 267 -1.64 -0.30 -5.40
CA GLN A 267 -0.70 -1.02 -4.52
C GLN A 267 -1.47 -2.01 -3.62
N SER A 268 -1.31 -3.31 -3.85
CA SER A 268 -1.79 -4.36 -2.93
C SER A 268 -1.04 -4.31 -1.58
N VAL A 269 -1.48 -5.11 -0.61
CA VAL A 269 -0.66 -5.42 0.57
C VAL A 269 0.56 -6.24 0.09
N PRO A 270 1.78 -6.03 0.61
CA PRO A 270 2.96 -6.78 0.17
C PRO A 270 2.73 -8.30 0.20
N LYS A 271 3.00 -8.96 -0.92
CA LYS A 271 2.90 -10.43 -1.03
C LYS A 271 4.02 -11.07 -0.21
N LEU A 272 3.74 -11.40 1.04
CA LEU A 272 4.54 -12.38 1.78
C LEU A 272 4.15 -13.76 1.24
N GLU A 273 5.15 -14.56 0.84
CA GLU A 273 4.92 -15.80 0.10
C GLU A 273 4.42 -16.92 1.03
N VAL A 274 3.10 -16.98 1.23
CA VAL A 274 2.44 -18.03 2.02
C VAL A 274 2.37 -19.32 1.21
N LEU A 275 3.43 -20.14 1.29
CA LEU A 275 3.52 -21.47 0.66
C LEU A 275 2.57 -22.52 1.29
N ALA A 276 1.82 -22.19 2.35
CA ALA A 276 0.94 -23.10 3.07
C ALA A 276 -0.33 -23.55 2.30
N SER A 277 -0.65 -22.95 1.14
CA SER A 277 -1.87 -23.24 0.38
C SER A 277 -1.86 -24.57 -0.39
N LYS A 278 -0.73 -25.29 -0.43
CA LYS A 278 -0.62 -26.60 -1.09
C LYS A 278 -1.13 -27.74 -0.22
N ASP A 279 -0.82 -27.74 1.07
CA ASP A 279 -1.14 -28.87 1.97
C ASP A 279 -2.65 -29.00 2.23
N LEU A 280 -3.37 -27.87 2.23
CA LEU A 280 -4.83 -27.80 2.43
C LEU A 280 -5.65 -28.60 1.39
N ASN A 281 -5.10 -28.86 0.19
CA ASN A 281 -5.82 -29.52 -0.89
C ASN A 281 -5.65 -31.06 -0.93
N GLN A 282 -4.85 -31.64 -0.03
CA GLN A 282 -4.38 -33.03 -0.19
C GLN A 282 -5.10 -34.07 0.70
N HIS A 283 -5.99 -33.63 1.61
CA HIS A 283 -6.73 -34.51 2.53
C HIS A 283 -8.26 -34.57 2.34
N SER A 284 -8.82 -33.95 1.30
CA SER A 284 -10.26 -33.93 1.02
C SER A 284 -10.70 -34.84 -0.14
N LYS A 285 -9.84 -35.76 -0.58
CA LYS A 285 -10.15 -36.76 -1.63
C LYS A 285 -9.86 -38.18 -1.18
N ASP A 286 -10.78 -38.75 -0.41
CA ASP A 286 -11.03 -40.19 -0.44
C ASP A 286 -12.50 -40.49 -0.13
N SER A 287 -13.03 -41.57 -0.72
CA SER A 287 -14.41 -42.06 -0.61
C SER A 287 -15.58 -41.13 -1.01
N VAL A 288 -16.01 -41.21 -2.27
CA VAL A 288 -17.37 -41.69 -2.65
C VAL A 288 -17.23 -42.42 -4.00
N GLU A 289 -17.84 -43.59 -4.15
CA GLU A 289 -17.97 -44.29 -5.43
C GLU A 289 -19.29 -43.89 -6.12
N GLU A 290 -19.26 -43.50 -7.40
CA GLU A 290 -20.47 -43.39 -8.23
C GLU A 290 -20.63 -44.63 -9.13
N PRO A 291 -21.84 -45.21 -9.26
CA PRO A 291 -22.13 -46.27 -10.22
C PRO A 291 -22.63 -45.71 -11.57
N GLU A 292 -22.14 -46.28 -12.67
CA GLU A 292 -22.66 -46.01 -14.02
C GLU A 292 -24.10 -46.56 -14.19
N GLY A 293 -24.97 -45.88 -14.97
CA GLY A 293 -26.34 -46.37 -15.16
C GLY A 293 -27.28 -45.60 -16.11
N GLU A 294 -27.15 -45.87 -17.42
CA GLU A 294 -28.18 -45.81 -18.48
C GLU A 294 -28.90 -44.49 -18.83
N GLU A 295 -28.87 -44.14 -20.12
CA GLU A 295 -29.81 -43.20 -20.76
C GLU A 295 -31.21 -43.83 -20.95
N GLN A 296 -32.28 -43.05 -20.78
CA GLN A 296 -33.54 -43.31 -21.49
C GLN A 296 -34.36 -42.04 -21.73
N GLN A 297 -35.32 -42.13 -22.66
CA GLN A 297 -35.67 -41.03 -23.56
C GLN A 297 -37.20 -40.82 -23.66
N VAL A 298 -37.61 -39.65 -24.16
CA VAL A 298 -38.90 -39.34 -24.85
C VAL A 298 -40.13 -38.93 -24.00
N ARG A 299 -40.80 -37.86 -24.51
CA ARG A 299 -42.22 -37.44 -24.37
C ARG A 299 -42.71 -36.66 -23.13
N GLU A 300 -43.69 -35.76 -23.24
CA GLU A 300 -44.38 -35.15 -24.42
C GLU A 300 -44.84 -33.71 -24.09
N GLU A 301 -45.04 -32.85 -25.09
CA GLU A 301 -45.75 -31.56 -24.93
C GLU A 301 -47.27 -31.77 -24.70
N PRO A 302 -48.07 -30.70 -24.52
CA PRO A 302 -48.85 -30.32 -25.71
C PRO A 302 -49.19 -28.81 -25.89
N ASN A 303 -48.99 -28.33 -27.13
CA ASN A 303 -49.95 -27.59 -27.96
C ASN A 303 -50.35 -26.13 -27.61
N MET A 304 -50.11 -25.12 -28.48
CA MET A 304 -50.85 -24.70 -29.72
C MET A 304 -51.64 -23.38 -29.47
N SER A 305 -51.96 -22.49 -30.43
CA SER A 305 -51.72 -22.42 -31.90
C SER A 305 -52.07 -21.04 -32.48
N ALA A 306 -51.69 -20.79 -33.74
CA ALA A 306 -52.36 -19.92 -34.74
C ALA A 306 -52.28 -18.38 -34.55
N GLU A 307 -52.25 -17.52 -35.57
CA GLU A 307 -52.20 -17.63 -37.06
C GLU A 307 -51.47 -16.36 -37.60
N GLU A 308 -50.60 -16.38 -38.62
CA GLU A 308 -50.83 -16.13 -40.08
C GLU A 308 -51.48 -14.76 -40.43
N GLU A 309 -51.19 -14.00 -41.51
CA GLU A 309 -50.41 -14.11 -42.78
C GLU A 309 -49.99 -12.63 -43.21
N MET A 310 -49.29 -12.20 -44.28
CA MET A 310 -48.60 -12.75 -45.48
C MET A 310 -47.64 -11.68 -46.13
N CYS A 311 -46.56 -12.10 -46.82
CA CYS A 311 -45.96 -11.48 -48.06
C CYS A 311 -45.43 -10.00 -48.11
N SER A 312 -44.54 -9.58 -49.05
CA SER A 312 -43.79 -10.25 -50.14
C SER A 312 -42.62 -9.41 -50.72
N ASP A 313 -41.53 -10.09 -51.16
CA ASP A 313 -40.71 -9.89 -52.41
C ASP A 313 -40.20 -8.46 -52.83
N GLY A 314 -38.92 -8.15 -53.11
CA GLY A 314 -37.62 -8.88 -53.25
C GLY A 314 -36.52 -7.88 -53.74
N ARG A 315 -35.51 -8.11 -54.62
CA ARG A 315 -35.04 -9.26 -55.43
C ARG A 315 -33.57 -9.08 -55.99
N LYS A 316 -32.59 -9.89 -55.54
CA LYS A 316 -31.30 -10.26 -56.25
C LYS A 316 -30.23 -9.14 -56.41
N THR A 317 -28.91 -9.40 -56.59
CA THR A 317 -28.15 -10.54 -57.17
C THR A 317 -26.81 -10.94 -56.46
N ALA A 318 -26.41 -12.19 -56.72
CA ALA A 318 -25.12 -12.95 -56.64
C ALA A 318 -23.77 -12.17 -56.67
N ILE A 319 -22.57 -12.74 -56.39
CA ILE A 319 -21.97 -14.04 -56.81
C ILE A 319 -21.02 -14.67 -55.75
N SER A 320 -20.92 -16.01 -55.78
CA SER A 320 -20.07 -16.89 -54.93
C SER A 320 -18.55 -16.74 -55.10
N PHE A 321 -17.79 -17.25 -54.13
CA PHE A 321 -16.65 -18.15 -54.43
C PHE A 321 -16.56 -19.30 -53.39
N LYS A 322 -15.75 -20.33 -53.68
CA LYS A 322 -15.82 -21.66 -53.04
C LYS A 322 -14.46 -22.14 -52.51
N GLU A 323 -14.50 -23.19 -51.71
CA GLU A 323 -13.38 -23.94 -51.12
C GLU A 323 -12.32 -24.37 -52.15
N GLN A 324 -11.08 -24.63 -51.70
CA GLN A 324 -10.57 -26.02 -51.71
C GLN A 324 -9.34 -26.26 -50.82
N SER A 325 -9.19 -27.52 -50.43
CA SER A 325 -8.11 -28.12 -49.64
C SER A 325 -6.88 -28.49 -50.49
N ASN A 326 -5.79 -28.94 -49.85
CA ASN A 326 -5.28 -30.32 -50.00
C ASN A 326 -4.10 -30.62 -49.05
N SER A 327 -3.77 -31.90 -48.85
CA SER A 327 -2.65 -32.41 -48.03
C SER A 327 -1.77 -33.39 -48.83
N ILE A 328 -0.82 -34.05 -48.14
CA ILE A 328 0.05 -35.21 -48.48
C ILE A 328 1.55 -34.86 -48.47
N GLY A 329 2.40 -35.65 -47.79
CA GLY A 329 3.87 -35.52 -47.93
C GLY A 329 4.79 -36.10 -46.84
N ASP A 330 4.67 -37.40 -46.54
CA ASP A 330 5.67 -38.27 -45.87
C ASP A 330 7.09 -38.22 -46.55
N ILE A 331 8.24 -38.76 -46.05
CA ILE A 331 8.56 -39.75 -44.98
C ILE A 331 10.09 -39.73 -44.60
N ASN A 332 10.50 -40.47 -43.55
CA ASN A 332 11.88 -40.91 -43.15
C ASN A 332 12.88 -39.85 -42.59
N GLU A 333 13.91 -40.21 -41.80
CA GLU A 333 14.53 -41.54 -41.54
C GLU A 333 15.04 -41.72 -40.07
N MET A 334 15.33 -42.96 -39.64
CA MET A 334 15.80 -43.36 -38.29
C MET A 334 17.26 -43.84 -38.27
N THR A 335 17.90 -43.81 -37.08
CA THR A 335 19.02 -44.71 -36.72
C THR A 335 19.00 -45.02 -35.21
N GLU A 336 19.43 -46.22 -34.82
CA GLU A 336 19.35 -46.78 -33.45
C GLU A 336 20.75 -47.22 -32.91
N GLU A 337 20.74 -47.96 -31.79
CA GLU A 337 21.86 -48.67 -31.11
C GLU A 337 22.89 -47.83 -30.31
N GLU A 338 23.56 -48.36 -29.27
CA GLU A 338 23.14 -49.09 -28.05
C GLU A 338 24.38 -49.38 -27.17
N ILE A 339 24.17 -49.85 -25.91
CA ILE A 339 24.98 -50.80 -25.09
C ILE A 339 25.18 -50.39 -23.61
N GLU A 340 24.96 -51.37 -22.73
CA GLU A 340 24.92 -51.27 -21.26
C GLU A 340 26.29 -51.16 -20.54
N LYS A 341 26.25 -50.75 -19.25
CA LYS A 341 26.50 -51.70 -18.13
C LYS A 341 26.06 -51.20 -16.75
N LYS A 342 25.84 -52.16 -15.84
CA LYS A 342 25.30 -52.00 -14.47
C LYS A 342 26.39 -52.08 -13.40
N SER A 343 26.16 -51.46 -12.23
CA SER A 343 26.11 -52.12 -10.92
C SER A 343 25.87 -51.12 -9.77
N GLU A 344 25.44 -51.61 -8.60
CA GLU A 344 24.85 -50.83 -7.50
C GLU A 344 25.84 -50.37 -6.40
N ILE A 345 25.47 -49.33 -5.63
CA ILE A 345 25.39 -49.28 -4.13
C ILE A 345 25.54 -47.83 -3.57
N LEU A 346 24.49 -47.37 -2.86
CA LEU A 346 24.39 -46.34 -1.79
C LEU A 346 24.94 -44.90 -1.95
N ASP A 347 23.97 -43.97 -1.97
CA ASP A 347 23.83 -42.75 -1.13
C ASP A 347 24.58 -41.41 -1.34
N ILE A 348 23.76 -40.34 -1.27
CA ILE A 348 24.01 -38.89 -1.05
C ILE A 348 24.81 -38.11 -2.12
N PRO A 349 24.10 -37.39 -3.02
CA PRO A 349 24.67 -36.35 -3.88
C PRO A 349 24.32 -34.91 -3.42
N SER A 350 25.14 -34.34 -2.54
CA SER A 350 25.60 -32.93 -2.47
C SER A 350 24.72 -31.68 -2.76
N GLN A 351 23.42 -31.76 -3.03
CA GLN A 351 22.57 -30.63 -3.48
C GLN A 351 22.14 -29.63 -2.38
N VAL A 352 23.07 -29.23 -1.50
CA VAL A 352 22.86 -28.25 -0.42
C VAL A 352 23.87 -27.09 -0.49
N ARG A 353 24.49 -26.85 -1.66
CA ARG A 353 25.44 -25.75 -1.87
C ARG A 353 25.18 -24.84 -3.07
N ASP A 354 24.45 -25.31 -4.08
CA ASP A 354 24.11 -24.49 -5.26
C ASP A 354 22.76 -23.77 -5.12
N ALA A 355 21.90 -24.18 -4.16
CA ALA A 355 20.64 -23.50 -3.88
C ALA A 355 20.85 -22.12 -3.21
N LEU A 356 21.85 -22.00 -2.33
CA LEU A 356 22.17 -20.78 -1.57
C LEU A 356 22.84 -19.67 -2.43
N LEU A 357 22.89 -19.84 -3.74
CA LEU A 357 23.46 -18.88 -4.70
C LEU A 357 22.49 -18.51 -5.83
N GLN A 358 21.23 -18.93 -5.76
CA GLN A 358 20.20 -18.55 -6.74
C GLN A 358 19.24 -17.47 -6.21
N GLU A 359 18.99 -17.38 -4.90
CA GLU A 359 18.08 -16.38 -4.33
C GLU A 359 18.61 -14.94 -4.44
N GLU A 360 19.92 -14.73 -4.48
CA GLU A 360 20.52 -13.41 -4.77
C GLU A 360 20.34 -12.95 -6.23
N THR A 361 19.89 -13.83 -7.14
CA THR A 361 19.90 -13.55 -8.60
C THR A 361 18.52 -13.35 -9.24
N ASN A 362 17.42 -13.60 -8.53
CA ASN A 362 16.07 -13.30 -9.02
C ASN A 362 15.60 -11.87 -8.72
N GLY A 363 16.37 -11.12 -7.92
CA GLY A 363 16.31 -9.66 -7.92
C GLY A 363 16.83 -9.11 -9.24
N LYS A 364 15.97 -9.06 -10.27
CA LYS A 364 16.25 -8.24 -11.46
C LYS A 364 16.41 -6.79 -10.99
N GLU A 365 17.65 -6.32 -11.01
CA GLU A 365 17.98 -4.92 -10.82
C GLU A 365 17.16 -4.11 -11.84
N LYS A 366 16.15 -3.37 -11.35
CA LYS A 366 15.69 -2.19 -12.09
C LYS A 366 16.88 -1.26 -12.10
N GLU A 367 17.37 -0.97 -13.30
CA GLU A 367 18.58 -0.19 -13.55
C GLU A 367 18.58 1.05 -12.65
N ALA A 368 19.67 1.25 -11.90
CA ALA A 368 19.79 2.40 -11.01
C ALA A 368 19.54 3.68 -11.81
N ILE A 369 18.58 4.50 -11.36
CA ILE A 369 18.07 5.64 -12.12
C ILE A 369 19.24 6.54 -12.55
N THR A 370 19.54 6.56 -13.84
CA THR A 370 20.77 7.15 -14.40
C THR A 370 20.70 8.66 -14.59
N ASP A 371 19.56 9.27 -14.30
CA ASP A 371 19.28 10.70 -14.39
C ASP A 371 18.79 11.19 -13.02
N GLU A 372 19.62 12.01 -12.35
CA GLU A 372 19.39 12.55 -11.00
C GLU A 372 18.08 13.34 -10.85
N ASN A 373 17.44 13.71 -11.96
CA ASN A 373 16.19 14.48 -12.00
C ASN A 373 14.93 13.60 -12.05
N VAL A 374 15.04 12.28 -12.28
CA VAL A 374 13.89 11.37 -12.34
C VAL A 374 13.51 10.90 -10.93
N VAL A 375 12.23 11.03 -10.59
CA VAL A 375 11.70 10.71 -9.26
C VAL A 375 11.52 9.21 -9.09
N ASP A 376 12.15 8.63 -8.06
CA ASP A 376 11.87 7.25 -7.66
C ASP A 376 10.49 7.16 -6.97
N LEU A 377 9.51 6.61 -7.69
CA LEU A 377 8.16 6.34 -7.18
C LEU A 377 8.09 5.13 -6.22
N GLN A 378 9.20 4.46 -5.92
CA GLN A 378 9.31 3.56 -4.77
C GLN A 378 9.56 4.33 -3.47
N GLN A 379 10.22 5.50 -3.52
CA GLN A 379 10.46 6.38 -2.38
C GLN A 379 9.39 7.47 -2.25
N PHE A 380 9.14 8.24 -3.31
CA PHE A 380 8.29 9.43 -3.29
C PHE A 380 6.90 9.15 -3.86
N VAL A 381 5.86 9.66 -3.20
CA VAL A 381 4.46 9.54 -3.63
C VAL A 381 3.81 10.91 -3.84
N PRO A 382 2.98 11.09 -4.89
CA PRO A 382 2.16 12.29 -5.05
C PRO A 382 1.15 12.44 -3.92
N VAL A 383 1.06 13.64 -3.34
CA VAL A 383 0.15 13.97 -2.24
C VAL A 383 -0.62 15.24 -2.56
N GLY A 384 -1.92 15.26 -2.26
CA GLY A 384 -2.80 16.39 -2.56
C GLY A 384 -3.23 16.50 -4.03
N GLY A 385 -2.80 15.58 -4.88
CA GLY A 385 -3.23 15.45 -6.28
C GLY A 385 -2.36 16.22 -7.27
N VAL A 386 -2.93 16.54 -8.43
CA VAL A 386 -2.21 16.99 -9.63
C VAL A 386 -2.71 18.36 -10.08
N TYR A 387 -1.82 19.22 -10.55
CA TYR A 387 -2.14 20.55 -11.10
C TYR A 387 -1.71 20.60 -12.56
N HIS A 388 -2.66 20.71 -13.49
CA HIS A 388 -2.40 21.04 -14.88
C HIS A 388 -2.33 22.57 -14.99
N ILE A 389 -1.13 23.08 -15.28
CA ILE A 389 -0.85 24.50 -15.37
C ILE A 389 -0.48 24.79 -16.81
N ASP A 390 -1.45 25.31 -17.57
CA ASP A 390 -1.38 25.39 -19.03
C ASP A 390 -1.43 26.85 -19.50
N ALA A 391 -0.63 27.18 -20.51
CA ALA A 391 -0.88 28.31 -21.38
C ALA A 391 -1.64 27.83 -22.62
N LEU A 392 -2.70 28.54 -22.97
CA LEU A 392 -3.68 28.15 -23.99
C LEU A 392 -3.82 29.28 -25.01
N GLN A 393 -3.91 28.94 -26.29
CA GLN A 393 -4.15 29.90 -27.35
C GLN A 393 -5.60 30.40 -27.27
N LEU A 394 -5.80 31.71 -27.12
CA LEU A 394 -7.14 32.28 -27.02
C LEU A 394 -7.87 32.21 -28.37
N PRO A 395 -9.02 31.50 -28.48
CA PRO A 395 -9.77 31.41 -29.72
C PRO A 395 -10.23 32.78 -30.24
N PRO A 396 -10.50 32.94 -31.54
CA PRO A 396 -10.92 34.22 -32.10
C PRO A 396 -12.18 34.75 -31.41
N GLN A 397 -12.02 35.86 -30.68
CA GLN A 397 -13.12 36.43 -29.90
C GLN A 397 -14.11 37.22 -30.77
N VAL A 398 -15.38 37.25 -30.35
CA VAL A 398 -16.45 38.00 -31.01
C VAL A 398 -16.12 39.49 -31.05
N LYS A 399 -16.10 40.06 -32.26
CA LYS A 399 -15.82 41.48 -32.53
C LYS A 399 -17.09 42.18 -32.99
N GLN A 400 -17.38 43.37 -32.44
CA GLN A 400 -18.42 44.24 -32.97
C GLN A 400 -17.85 45.09 -34.12
N VAL A 401 -18.49 45.03 -35.29
CA VAL A 401 -18.11 45.76 -36.51
C VAL A 401 -19.36 46.45 -37.03
N LYS A 402 -19.49 47.76 -36.71
CA LYS A 402 -20.75 48.51 -36.83
C LYS A 402 -21.84 47.81 -35.99
N ASP A 403 -22.97 47.49 -36.61
CA ASP A 403 -24.13 46.86 -35.97
C ASP A 403 -24.04 45.32 -35.95
N TRP A 404 -23.00 44.73 -36.56
CA TRP A 404 -22.80 43.28 -36.64
C TRP A 404 -21.84 42.78 -35.56
N ARG A 405 -22.17 41.63 -34.97
CA ARG A 405 -21.22 40.81 -34.20
C ARG A 405 -20.68 39.73 -35.14
N MET A 406 -19.36 39.68 -35.31
CA MET A 406 -18.70 38.69 -36.16
C MET A 406 -17.61 37.96 -35.37
N VAL A 407 -17.45 36.68 -35.65
CA VAL A 407 -16.44 35.80 -35.07
C VAL A 407 -15.88 34.92 -36.18
N GLU A 408 -14.62 34.52 -36.04
CA GLU A 408 -13.93 33.62 -36.94
C GLU A 408 -14.01 32.22 -36.33
N LEU A 409 -14.57 31.26 -37.08
CA LEU A 409 -14.69 29.88 -36.63
C LEU A 409 -13.49 29.11 -37.14
N LEU A 410 -12.71 28.56 -36.21
CA LEU A 410 -11.61 27.63 -36.49
C LEU A 410 -12.07 26.23 -36.10
N ASP A 411 -11.67 25.24 -36.89
CA ASP A 411 -11.94 23.80 -36.67
C ASP A 411 -10.71 23.11 -36.03
N VAL A 412 -10.05 23.85 -35.14
CA VAL A 412 -9.02 23.35 -34.21
C VAL A 412 -9.54 23.49 -32.80
N GLY A 413 -9.28 22.48 -31.98
CA GLY A 413 -9.73 22.42 -30.59
C GLY A 413 -8.87 23.28 -29.65
N LEU A 414 -8.81 22.87 -28.38
CA LEU A 414 -7.99 23.54 -27.36
C LEU A 414 -6.48 23.43 -27.64
N GLU A 415 -5.94 24.42 -28.34
CA GLU A 415 -4.51 24.55 -28.62
C GLU A 415 -3.72 25.09 -27.42
N ALA A 416 -2.61 24.45 -27.07
CA ALA A 416 -1.63 24.99 -26.13
C ALA A 416 -0.86 26.16 -26.76
N TYR A 417 -0.54 27.18 -25.97
CA TYR A 417 0.32 28.29 -26.41
C TYR A 417 1.79 27.94 -26.12
N PRO A 418 2.67 27.88 -27.13
CA PRO A 418 4.04 27.42 -26.94
C PRO A 418 4.83 28.39 -26.06
N TYR A 419 5.42 27.84 -24.98
CA TYR A 419 6.39 28.55 -24.15
C TYR A 419 7.41 27.57 -23.56
N PRO A 420 8.74 27.79 -23.74
CA PRO A 420 9.34 28.85 -24.56
C PRO A 420 8.95 28.75 -26.06
N PRO A 421 9.05 29.85 -26.83
CA PRO A 421 8.91 29.80 -28.28
C PRO A 421 10.08 29.04 -28.92
N GLU A 422 9.88 28.46 -30.11
CA GLU A 422 10.87 27.62 -30.81
C GLU A 422 12.06 28.39 -31.42
N ASP A 423 12.20 29.70 -31.13
CA ASP A 423 13.14 30.63 -31.76
C ASP A 423 14.56 30.61 -31.12
N GLY A 424 15.32 29.56 -31.40
CA GLY A 424 16.80 29.58 -31.33
C GLY A 424 17.44 29.19 -29.99
N GLU A 425 18.34 28.20 -30.07
CA GLU A 425 18.97 27.47 -28.94
C GLU A 425 19.77 28.33 -27.94
N ASP A 426 20.15 29.56 -28.31
CA ASP A 426 20.97 30.48 -27.49
C ASP A 426 20.16 31.44 -26.59
N THR A 427 18.82 31.47 -26.64
CA THR A 427 18.04 32.49 -25.89
C THR A 427 17.49 31.98 -24.55
N THR A 428 17.97 32.56 -23.45
CA THR A 428 17.45 32.27 -22.10
C THR A 428 16.13 32.99 -21.86
N HIS A 429 15.03 32.25 -21.81
CA HIS A 429 13.70 32.78 -21.54
C HIS A 429 13.46 32.98 -20.03
N PRO A 430 12.81 34.08 -19.58
CA PRO A 430 12.46 34.25 -18.17
C PRO A 430 11.43 33.18 -17.73
N PRO A 431 11.56 32.60 -16.52
CA PRO A 431 10.61 31.60 -16.05
C PRO A 431 9.23 32.20 -15.72
N ILE A 432 8.23 31.33 -15.65
CA ILE A 432 6.91 31.65 -15.11
C ILE A 432 6.93 31.36 -13.61
N GLN A 433 6.59 32.34 -12.79
CA GLN A 433 6.43 32.11 -11.35
C GLN A 433 4.98 31.72 -11.07
N ILE A 434 4.78 30.64 -10.32
CA ILE A 434 3.48 30.14 -9.86
C ILE A 434 3.42 30.19 -8.34
N THR A 435 2.24 30.48 -7.79
CA THR A 435 1.90 30.34 -6.37
C THR A 435 0.65 29.48 -6.22
N LEU A 436 0.71 28.44 -5.39
CA LEU A 436 -0.40 27.54 -5.11
C LEU A 436 -0.70 27.49 -3.61
N ARG A 437 -1.99 27.54 -3.26
CA ARG A 437 -2.48 27.36 -1.89
C ARG A 437 -2.87 25.90 -1.68
N LEU A 438 -2.21 25.24 -0.74
CA LEU A 438 -2.38 23.82 -0.47
C LEU A 438 -3.61 23.55 0.43
N SER A 439 -4.19 22.36 0.26
CA SER A 439 -5.44 21.96 0.91
C SER A 439 -5.25 21.53 2.37
N ASP A 440 -6.14 21.99 3.26
CA ASP A 440 -6.20 21.54 4.66
C ASP A 440 -6.62 20.06 4.83
N ARG A 441 -6.99 19.38 3.74
CA ARG A 441 -7.27 17.94 3.72
C ARG A 441 -6.00 17.07 3.67
N VAL A 442 -4.82 17.69 3.57
CA VAL A 442 -3.54 17.02 3.30
C VAL A 442 -2.52 17.43 4.35
N MET A 443 -1.79 16.45 4.88
CA MET A 443 -0.60 16.67 5.71
C MET A 443 0.65 16.65 4.84
N TYR A 444 1.49 17.68 5.01
CA TYR A 444 2.87 17.73 4.52
C TYR A 444 3.76 17.87 5.75
N PHE A 445 4.48 16.81 6.08
CA PHE A 445 5.34 16.75 7.27
C PHE A 445 6.68 17.46 7.01
N GLU A 446 7.24 17.24 5.82
CA GLU A 446 8.43 17.93 5.33
C GLU A 446 8.06 18.93 4.20
N ASP A 447 9.08 19.57 3.62
CA ASP A 447 8.90 20.51 2.52
C ASP A 447 8.67 19.71 1.22
N PRO A 448 7.51 19.84 0.55
CA PRO A 448 7.14 18.95 -0.54
C PRO A 448 7.99 19.19 -1.79
N VAL A 449 8.50 18.10 -2.37
CA VAL A 449 9.25 18.14 -3.63
C VAL A 449 8.26 18.35 -4.78
N ILE A 450 8.42 19.42 -5.56
CA ILE A 450 7.57 19.65 -6.73
C ILE A 450 8.21 18.97 -7.93
N ALA A 451 7.44 18.15 -8.65
CA ALA A 451 7.88 17.54 -9.90
C ALA A 451 6.92 17.88 -11.05
N ARG A 452 7.48 18.03 -12.25
CA ARG A 452 6.74 18.08 -13.51
C ARG A 452 6.54 16.68 -14.06
N TRP A 453 5.45 16.48 -14.78
CA TRP A 453 5.25 15.29 -15.59
C TRP A 453 6.13 15.35 -16.85
N ASP A 454 6.62 14.20 -17.28
CA ASP A 454 7.24 13.97 -18.58
C ASP A 454 6.35 13.00 -19.37
N PRO A 455 5.56 13.51 -20.35
CA PRO A 455 4.69 12.68 -21.17
C PRO A 455 5.43 11.67 -22.05
N ALA A 456 6.72 11.91 -22.38
CA ALA A 456 7.49 11.03 -23.24
C ALA A 456 8.08 9.84 -22.47
N GLY A 457 8.60 10.08 -21.26
CA GLY A 457 9.07 9.03 -20.35
C GLY A 457 7.99 8.40 -19.46
N GLN A 458 6.79 8.97 -19.41
CA GLN A 458 5.71 8.62 -18.46
C GLN A 458 6.19 8.61 -17.00
N GLN A 459 6.91 9.66 -16.61
CA GLN A 459 7.65 9.76 -15.36
C GLN A 459 7.54 11.15 -14.73
N TRP A 460 7.70 11.25 -13.41
CA TRP A 460 7.84 12.52 -12.71
C TRP A 460 9.30 12.95 -12.66
N ARG A 461 9.55 14.24 -12.89
CA ARG A 461 10.90 14.83 -12.95
C ARG A 461 10.99 16.15 -12.19
N THR A 462 12.14 16.44 -11.58
CA THR A 462 12.37 17.68 -10.81
C THR A 462 13.00 18.80 -11.64
N ASP A 463 13.56 18.51 -12.82
CA ASP A 463 14.16 19.53 -13.69
C ASP A 463 13.10 20.47 -14.31
N GLY A 464 13.54 21.66 -14.72
CA GLY A 464 12.66 22.71 -15.24
C GLY A 464 11.85 23.46 -14.17
N ILE A 465 11.97 23.05 -12.89
CA ILE A 465 11.44 23.72 -11.71
C ILE A 465 12.60 24.32 -10.90
N SER A 466 12.39 25.50 -10.32
CA SER A 466 13.41 26.25 -9.58
C SER A 466 12.78 27.21 -8.55
N ASN A 467 13.62 27.83 -7.71
CA ASN A 467 13.22 28.87 -6.75
C ASN A 467 12.01 28.52 -5.87
N VAL A 468 11.93 27.24 -5.46
CA VAL A 468 10.85 26.71 -4.62
C VAL A 468 10.94 27.29 -3.21
N THR A 469 9.81 27.78 -2.72
CA THR A 469 9.62 28.32 -1.36
C THR A 469 8.29 27.82 -0.80
N TYR A 470 8.32 27.17 0.36
CA TYR A 470 7.13 26.64 1.03
C TYR A 470 6.86 27.39 2.34
N GLU A 471 5.79 28.17 2.35
CA GLU A 471 5.36 28.94 3.51
C GLU A 471 4.39 28.11 4.35
N LYS A 472 4.94 27.21 5.17
CA LYS A 472 4.21 26.33 6.11
C LYS A 472 3.01 26.99 6.84
N PRO A 473 3.12 28.18 7.49
CA PRO A 473 1.99 28.79 8.18
C PRO A 473 0.88 29.28 7.22
N GLU A 474 1.23 29.67 6.00
CA GLU A 474 0.26 30.08 4.98
C GLU A 474 -0.18 28.92 4.07
N LYS A 475 0.37 27.70 4.29
CA LYS A 475 0.21 26.52 3.42
C LYS A 475 0.32 26.88 1.93
N SER A 476 1.24 27.77 1.60
CA SER A 476 1.43 28.31 0.25
C SER A 476 2.77 27.87 -0.30
N VAL A 477 2.82 27.44 -1.56
CA VAL A 477 4.07 27.10 -2.23
C VAL A 477 4.24 27.98 -3.48
N THR A 478 5.40 28.62 -3.58
CA THR A 478 5.77 29.49 -4.71
C THR A 478 7.04 28.96 -5.36
N PHE A 479 7.05 28.89 -6.68
CA PHE A 479 8.13 28.28 -7.46
C PHE A 479 8.16 28.85 -8.89
N GLU A 480 9.26 28.62 -9.60
CA GLU A 480 9.47 29.08 -10.97
C GLU A 480 9.65 27.90 -11.94
N MET A 481 8.86 27.89 -13.03
CA MET A 481 8.89 26.88 -14.09
C MET A 481 9.41 27.45 -15.42
N GLY A 482 10.24 26.68 -16.14
CA GLY A 482 10.81 27.08 -17.43
C GLY A 482 9.80 27.05 -18.59
N ALA A 483 8.85 26.13 -18.53
CA ALA A 483 7.72 25.98 -19.44
C ALA A 483 6.43 25.67 -18.65
N PHE A 484 5.29 25.61 -19.32
CA PHE A 484 4.03 25.16 -18.71
C PHE A 484 4.03 23.64 -18.56
N TYR A 485 3.61 23.15 -17.39
CA TYR A 485 3.69 21.74 -17.02
C TYR A 485 2.45 21.28 -16.25
N THR A 486 2.13 20.00 -16.39
CA THR A 486 1.40 19.27 -15.35
C THR A 486 2.37 18.96 -14.21
N ILE A 487 2.00 19.25 -12.96
CA ILE A 487 2.86 19.07 -11.79
C ILE A 487 2.15 18.29 -10.66
N ALA A 488 2.95 17.68 -9.79
CA ALA A 488 2.51 17.11 -8.52
C ALA A 488 3.40 17.59 -7.37
N LEU A 489 2.86 17.57 -6.16
CA LEU A 489 3.63 17.70 -4.92
C LEU A 489 3.92 16.29 -4.41
N LEU A 490 5.18 16.00 -4.13
CA LEU A 490 5.67 14.71 -3.67
C LEU A 490 6.12 14.80 -2.22
N GLN A 491 5.93 13.70 -1.49
CA GLN A 491 6.49 13.47 -0.16
C GLN A 491 7.08 12.06 -0.13
N ASP A 492 8.11 11.83 0.68
CA ASP A 492 8.60 10.47 0.92
C ASP A 492 7.46 9.64 1.56
N ALA A 493 7.19 8.46 1.00
CA ALA A 493 6.19 7.52 1.47
C ALA A 493 6.50 6.96 2.87
N HIS A 494 7.72 7.17 3.37
CA HIS A 494 8.27 6.52 4.55
C HIS A 494 8.44 7.44 5.77
N LEU A 495 8.09 8.74 5.70
CA LEU A 495 8.27 9.67 6.84
C LEU A 495 7.60 9.20 8.15
N ASN A 496 6.60 8.33 8.06
CA ASN A 496 5.86 7.76 9.18
C ASN A 496 6.38 6.36 9.60
N MET A 497 7.57 5.95 9.12
CA MET A 497 8.23 4.67 9.42
C MET A 497 9.73 4.91 9.73
N PRO A 498 10.35 4.16 10.66
CA PRO A 498 9.73 3.15 11.52
C PRO A 498 8.80 3.76 12.56
N TYR A 499 7.92 2.94 13.11
CA TYR A 499 7.03 3.30 14.22
C TYR A 499 7.84 3.38 15.52
N GLN A 500 7.58 4.39 16.34
CA GLN A 500 8.18 4.55 17.66
C GLN A 500 7.52 3.64 18.70
N ALA A 501 6.22 3.35 18.51
CA ALA A 501 5.45 2.40 19.29
C ALA A 501 4.18 2.01 18.53
N TRP A 502 3.59 0.88 18.88
CA TRP A 502 2.24 0.49 18.48
C TRP A 502 1.57 -0.31 19.61
N GLU A 503 0.24 -0.27 19.63
CA GLU A 503 -0.59 -1.00 20.60
C GLU A 503 -1.92 -1.41 19.95
N LEU A 504 -2.32 -2.67 20.13
CA LEU A 504 -3.62 -3.21 19.74
C LEU A 504 -4.32 -3.71 21.02
N GLN A 505 -5.51 -3.20 21.32
CA GLN A 505 -6.28 -3.56 22.52
C GLN A 505 -7.75 -3.87 22.20
N PRO A 506 -8.37 -4.93 22.76
CA PRO A 506 -9.81 -5.09 22.75
C PRO A 506 -10.51 -3.99 23.55
N THR A 507 -11.65 -3.52 23.04
CA THR A 507 -12.55 -2.59 23.76
C THR A 507 -13.92 -3.22 24.02
N ALA A 508 -14.31 -4.24 23.25
CA ALA A 508 -15.46 -5.13 23.50
C ALA A 508 -15.17 -6.53 22.92
N MET A 509 -16.21 -7.36 22.72
CA MET A 509 -16.08 -8.70 22.11
C MET A 509 -15.55 -8.65 20.66
N ASP A 510 -16.24 -7.88 19.80
CA ASP A 510 -15.90 -7.69 18.39
C ASP A 510 -15.48 -6.23 18.11
N GLU A 511 -14.89 -5.56 19.10
CA GLU A 511 -14.36 -4.20 18.97
C GLU A 511 -12.95 -4.10 19.55
N ALA A 512 -12.06 -3.39 18.85
CA ALA A 512 -10.69 -3.14 19.26
C ALA A 512 -10.21 -1.75 18.82
N GLN A 513 -9.08 -1.32 19.37
CA GLN A 513 -8.36 -0.12 18.98
C GLN A 513 -6.91 -0.46 18.66
N LEU A 514 -6.47 -0.08 17.46
CA LEU A 514 -5.07 -0.08 17.04
C LEU A 514 -4.55 1.37 17.10
N VAL A 515 -3.43 1.58 17.78
CA VAL A 515 -2.70 2.85 17.85
C VAL A 515 -1.32 2.62 17.24
N VAL A 516 -0.92 3.49 16.31
CA VAL A 516 0.42 3.51 15.71
C VAL A 516 1.03 4.89 15.93
N THR A 517 2.16 4.94 16.62
CA THR A 517 2.90 6.16 16.94
C THR A 517 4.14 6.23 16.05
N THR A 518 4.24 7.30 15.26
CA THR A 518 5.32 7.56 14.30
C THR A 518 6.16 8.75 14.77
N VAL A 519 7.21 9.11 14.01
CA VAL A 519 8.02 10.31 14.27
C VAL A 519 7.20 11.61 14.24
N PHE A 520 6.12 11.67 13.45
CA PHE A 520 5.34 12.89 13.24
C PHE A 520 3.86 12.81 13.68
N ALA A 521 3.30 11.60 13.84
CA ALA A 521 1.87 11.42 14.06
C ALA A 521 1.54 10.24 14.99
N THR A 522 0.49 10.38 15.80
CA THR A 522 -0.18 9.23 16.45
C THR A 522 -1.50 8.97 15.73
N VAL A 523 -1.60 7.83 15.03
CA VAL A 523 -2.79 7.41 14.29
C VAL A 523 -3.59 6.45 15.16
N GLN A 524 -4.89 6.73 15.36
CA GLN A 524 -5.79 5.84 16.10
C GLN A 524 -6.88 5.27 15.19
N ILE A 525 -6.95 3.95 15.09
CA ILE A 525 -7.94 3.20 14.31
C ILE A 525 -8.80 2.39 15.27
N ARG A 526 -10.11 2.49 15.16
CA ARG A 526 -11.06 1.59 15.82
C ARG A 526 -11.51 0.52 14.84
N ILE A 527 -11.76 -0.67 15.36
CA ILE A 527 -12.18 -1.87 14.65
C ILE A 527 -13.52 -2.29 15.24
N LYS A 528 -14.48 -2.67 14.39
CA LYS A 528 -15.80 -3.18 14.82
C LYS A 528 -16.39 -4.10 13.76
N GLY A 529 -16.56 -5.38 14.08
CA GLY A 529 -17.06 -6.37 13.12
C GLY A 529 -16.23 -6.34 11.81
N ASN A 530 -16.90 -6.28 10.66
CA ASN A 530 -16.26 -6.23 9.34
C ASN A 530 -15.75 -4.82 8.92
N GLN A 531 -15.67 -3.85 9.82
CA GLN A 531 -15.29 -2.47 9.49
C GLN A 531 -14.25 -1.87 10.44
N CYS A 532 -13.58 -0.83 9.95
CA CYS A 532 -12.65 0.00 10.72
C CYS A 532 -12.91 1.49 10.51
N MET A 533 -12.45 2.32 11.43
CA MET A 533 -12.71 3.76 11.48
C MET A 533 -11.50 4.52 12.02
N LEU A 534 -11.04 5.52 11.27
CA LEU A 534 -10.10 6.51 11.76
C LEU A 534 -10.74 7.31 12.90
N SER A 535 -10.15 7.25 14.09
CA SER A 535 -10.71 7.82 15.32
C SER A 535 -10.04 9.13 15.73
N SER A 536 -8.76 9.30 15.42
CA SER A 536 -8.00 10.55 15.48
C SER A 536 -6.67 10.42 14.75
N VAL A 537 -6.08 11.55 14.37
CA VAL A 537 -4.68 11.64 13.92
C VAL A 537 -4.07 12.82 14.63
N VAL A 538 -3.22 12.57 15.63
CA VAL A 538 -2.61 13.62 16.44
C VAL A 538 -1.24 13.98 15.88
N VAL A 539 -1.05 15.25 15.53
CA VAL A 539 0.22 15.85 15.05
C VAL A 539 0.46 17.12 15.86
N GLU A 540 1.65 17.26 16.48
CA GLU A 540 1.99 18.40 17.36
C GLU A 540 0.90 18.71 18.41
N ASP A 541 0.46 17.68 19.15
CA ASP A 541 -0.63 17.71 20.15
C ASP A 541 -2.02 18.18 19.63
N ARG A 542 -2.23 18.17 18.31
CA ARG A 542 -3.49 18.57 17.66
C ARG A 542 -4.08 17.43 16.85
N ASP A 543 -5.37 17.15 17.05
CA ASP A 543 -6.12 16.27 16.15
C ASP A 543 -6.34 16.96 14.80
N VAL A 544 -5.95 16.29 13.71
CA VAL A 544 -6.04 16.78 12.33
C VAL A 544 -6.95 15.86 11.49
N LEU A 545 -7.15 16.20 10.22
CA LEU A 545 -7.87 15.36 9.25
C LEU A 545 -9.33 15.01 9.61
N SER A 546 -9.99 15.81 10.47
CA SER A 546 -11.39 15.66 10.92
C SER A 546 -12.46 15.48 9.82
N HIS A 547 -12.12 15.73 8.56
CA HIS A 547 -12.96 15.47 7.39
C HIS A 547 -13.02 13.98 6.95
N ILE A 548 -12.13 13.12 7.46
CA ILE A 548 -12.12 11.66 7.25
C ILE A 548 -12.32 10.87 8.55
N THR A 549 -11.98 11.45 9.70
CA THR A 549 -12.25 10.90 11.05
C THR A 549 -13.74 10.60 11.26
N GLY A 550 -14.05 9.53 12.01
CA GLY A 550 -15.42 9.18 12.42
C GLY A 550 -16.25 8.40 11.39
N LYS A 551 -15.63 7.91 10.30
CA LYS A 551 -16.30 7.13 9.24
C LYS A 551 -15.91 5.66 9.31
N TRP A 552 -16.91 4.77 9.31
CA TRP A 552 -16.70 3.33 9.19
C TRP A 552 -16.53 2.93 7.72
N THR A 553 -15.48 2.15 7.44
CA THR A 553 -14.99 1.80 6.10
C THR A 553 -14.29 0.44 6.12
N SER A 554 -13.95 -0.14 4.96
CA SER A 554 -13.07 -1.32 4.93
C SER A 554 -11.61 -0.93 5.25
N PRO A 555 -10.74 -1.89 5.62
CA PRO A 555 -9.30 -1.65 5.74
C PRO A 555 -8.65 -1.16 4.44
N VAL A 556 -9.18 -1.57 3.28
CA VAL A 556 -8.69 -1.16 1.95
C VAL A 556 -8.97 0.33 1.72
N ASP A 557 -10.19 0.78 2.01
CA ASP A 557 -10.60 2.18 1.87
C ASP A 557 -9.85 3.08 2.86
N LEU A 558 -9.76 2.67 4.13
CA LEU A 558 -9.03 3.42 5.16
C LEU A 558 -7.58 3.66 4.73
N ARG A 559 -6.92 2.63 4.20
CA ARG A 559 -5.56 2.70 3.66
C ARG A 559 -5.45 3.67 2.49
N ALA A 560 -6.38 3.64 1.54
CA ALA A 560 -6.39 4.55 0.39
C ALA A 560 -6.63 6.02 0.82
N VAL A 561 -7.63 6.24 1.69
CA VAL A 561 -8.01 7.57 2.20
C VAL A 561 -6.89 8.19 3.04
N LEU A 562 -6.23 7.42 3.91
CA LEU A 562 -5.16 7.93 4.77
C LEU A 562 -3.87 8.23 3.97
N LYS A 563 -3.50 7.38 3.00
CA LYS A 563 -2.45 7.68 2.01
C LYS A 563 -2.74 8.98 1.25
N LYS A 564 -3.97 9.14 0.74
CA LYS A 564 -4.43 10.34 0.01
C LYS A 564 -4.40 11.62 0.86
N ALA A 565 -4.53 11.49 2.18
CA ALA A 565 -4.38 12.57 3.14
C ALA A 565 -2.92 12.88 3.53
N GLY A 566 -1.93 12.18 2.98
CA GLY A 566 -0.49 12.38 3.23
C GLY A 566 0.08 11.61 4.41
N VAL A 567 -0.71 10.73 5.05
CA VAL A 567 -0.32 9.99 6.26
C VAL A 567 -0.19 8.50 5.94
N ASN A 568 1.00 8.08 5.49
CA ASN A 568 1.23 6.68 5.13
C ASN A 568 1.83 5.85 6.29
N ILE A 569 1.01 5.02 6.93
CA ILE A 569 1.46 3.97 7.87
C ILE A 569 1.39 2.57 7.26
N PHE A 570 1.58 2.46 5.93
CA PHE A 570 1.39 1.22 5.19
C PHE A 570 2.60 0.99 4.24
N PRO A 571 3.59 0.19 4.67
CA PRO A 571 4.77 -0.10 3.86
C PRO A 571 4.43 -0.83 2.57
N GLY A 572 5.09 -0.44 1.48
CA GLY A 572 5.06 -1.17 0.21
C GLY A 572 6.06 -2.33 0.18
N GLU A 573 6.08 -3.06 -0.93
CA GLU A 573 6.96 -4.20 -1.18
C GLU A 573 8.45 -3.83 -0.97
N TYR A 574 8.87 -2.67 -1.47
CA TYR A 574 10.25 -2.20 -1.45
C TYR A 574 10.58 -1.22 -0.31
N SER A 575 9.65 -0.94 0.62
CA SER A 575 9.87 0.03 1.71
C SER A 575 11.06 -0.33 2.62
N HIS A 576 11.43 -1.61 2.67
CA HIS A 576 12.61 -2.12 3.38
C HIS A 576 13.96 -1.65 2.79
N LYS A 577 13.97 -0.98 1.62
CA LYS A 577 15.16 -0.32 1.05
C LYS A 577 15.37 1.10 1.58
N PHE A 578 14.29 1.78 1.96
CA PHE A 578 14.27 3.19 2.35
C PHE A 578 14.20 3.37 3.88
N VAL A 579 13.63 2.40 4.58
CA VAL A 579 13.54 2.38 6.05
C VAL A 579 14.52 1.36 6.63
N SER A 580 15.34 1.78 7.60
CA SER A 580 16.19 0.87 8.37
C SER A 580 15.31 0.04 9.31
N VAL A 581 15.04 -1.22 8.93
CA VAL A 581 14.17 -2.15 9.66
C VAL A 581 14.84 -3.50 9.90
N ASN A 582 14.49 -4.16 11.01
CA ASN A 582 14.80 -5.56 11.21
C ASN A 582 13.79 -6.42 10.42
N LYS A 583 14.10 -6.68 9.14
CA LYS A 583 13.25 -7.43 8.20
C LYS A 583 12.97 -8.84 8.72
N LYS A 584 11.79 -9.05 9.32
CA LYS A 584 11.38 -10.35 9.86
C LYS A 584 11.19 -11.41 8.78
N ALA A 585 11.39 -12.68 9.16
CA ALA A 585 11.05 -13.83 8.35
C ALA A 585 9.55 -13.82 8.02
N GLY A 586 9.19 -13.79 6.74
CA GLY A 586 7.82 -13.53 6.31
C GLY A 586 6.79 -14.57 6.81
N LEU A 587 7.19 -15.85 6.89
CA LEU A 587 6.32 -16.90 7.42
C LEU A 587 6.06 -16.75 8.92
N ALA A 588 7.06 -16.33 9.70
CA ALA A 588 6.90 -16.04 11.12
C ALA A 588 6.00 -14.81 11.32
N GLU A 589 6.20 -13.75 10.54
CA GLU A 589 5.39 -12.53 10.62
C GLU A 589 3.92 -12.79 10.28
N VAL A 590 3.61 -13.54 9.21
CA VAL A 590 2.22 -13.91 8.87
C VAL A 590 1.60 -14.78 9.96
N ARG A 591 2.28 -15.84 10.41
CA ARG A 591 1.77 -16.73 11.47
C ARG A 591 1.57 -15.98 12.79
N ALA A 592 2.38 -14.96 13.08
CA ALA A 592 2.17 -14.10 14.25
C ALA A 592 0.90 -13.26 14.08
N TYR A 593 0.70 -12.57 12.96
CA TYR A 593 -0.51 -11.78 12.73
C TYR A 593 -1.80 -12.61 12.70
N GLN A 594 -1.78 -13.82 12.14
CA GLN A 594 -2.93 -14.73 12.19
C GLN A 594 -3.33 -15.03 13.64
N GLN A 595 -2.36 -15.42 14.48
CA GLN A 595 -2.63 -15.80 15.86
C GLN A 595 -2.96 -14.59 16.76
N MET A 596 -2.29 -13.45 16.56
CA MET A 596 -2.65 -12.18 17.21
C MET A 596 -4.10 -11.80 16.90
N ALA A 597 -4.52 -11.91 15.64
CA ALA A 597 -5.88 -11.61 15.23
C ALA A 597 -6.92 -12.58 15.82
N LEU A 598 -6.63 -13.89 15.83
CA LEU A 598 -7.50 -14.91 16.42
C LEU A 598 -7.83 -14.63 17.90
N VAL A 599 -6.88 -14.11 18.68
CA VAL A 599 -7.05 -13.87 20.12
C VAL A 599 -7.34 -12.40 20.50
N ALA A 600 -7.46 -11.50 19.51
CA ALA A 600 -7.58 -10.05 19.70
C ALA A 600 -8.85 -9.58 20.46
N SER A 601 -9.82 -10.46 20.70
CA SER A 601 -11.03 -10.19 21.52
C SER A 601 -10.76 -10.24 23.03
N ALA A 602 -9.64 -10.84 23.44
CA ALA A 602 -9.30 -11.09 24.84
C ALA A 602 -7.90 -10.61 25.26
N PHE A 603 -6.97 -10.44 24.32
CA PHE A 603 -5.59 -10.06 24.60
C PHE A 603 -5.21 -8.72 23.96
N ALA A 604 -4.52 -7.88 24.72
CA ALA A 604 -3.85 -6.69 24.22
C ALA A 604 -2.40 -7.00 23.83
N PHE A 605 -1.90 -6.34 22.80
CA PHE A 605 -0.58 -6.49 22.20
C PHE A 605 0.13 -5.14 22.09
N ALA A 606 1.44 -5.09 22.31
CA ALA A 606 2.22 -3.87 22.10
C ALA A 606 3.66 -4.10 21.66
N TRP A 607 4.23 -3.08 21.00
CA TRP A 607 5.65 -2.96 20.66
C TRP A 607 6.57 -3.27 21.83
N SER A 608 7.65 -4.03 21.58
CA SER A 608 8.74 -4.27 22.53
C SER A 608 10.09 -3.85 21.95
N LYS A 609 10.94 -3.20 22.77
CA LYS A 609 12.28 -2.77 22.32
C LYS A 609 13.15 -3.96 21.87
N TRP A 610 12.92 -5.13 22.48
CA TRP A 610 13.67 -6.35 22.24
C TRP A 610 13.40 -6.98 20.86
N ASN A 611 12.32 -6.57 20.17
CA ASN A 611 12.03 -7.03 18.82
C ASN A 611 13.17 -6.74 17.84
N VAL A 612 13.89 -5.63 18.04
CA VAL A 612 15.05 -5.27 17.21
C VAL A 612 16.25 -6.17 17.52
N GLU A 613 16.52 -6.44 18.80
CA GLU A 613 17.68 -7.24 19.24
C GLU A 613 17.55 -8.73 18.92
N ALA A 614 16.33 -9.29 18.87
CA ALA A 614 16.08 -10.72 18.63
C ALA A 614 16.35 -11.22 17.19
N GLY A 615 16.85 -10.36 16.28
CA GLY A 615 17.18 -10.75 14.90
C GLY A 615 15.95 -10.96 14.00
N GLN A 616 16.13 -11.63 12.85
CA GLN A 616 15.12 -11.71 11.78
C GLN A 616 14.11 -12.84 11.98
N GLU A 617 14.55 -13.98 12.54
CA GLU A 617 13.72 -15.18 12.72
C GLU A 617 12.79 -15.11 13.95
N GLN A 618 13.17 -14.33 14.97
CA GLN A 618 12.39 -14.20 16.20
C GLN A 618 11.55 -12.93 16.17
N ILE A 619 10.31 -13.03 16.62
CA ILE A 619 9.41 -11.91 16.86
C ILE A 619 9.23 -11.79 18.37
N VAL A 620 9.51 -10.63 18.95
CA VAL A 620 9.32 -10.37 20.38
C VAL A 620 8.30 -9.26 20.56
N LEU A 621 7.28 -9.50 21.39
CA LEU A 621 6.19 -8.55 21.60
C LEU A 621 5.63 -8.65 23.03
N LYS A 622 5.03 -7.57 23.51
CA LYS A 622 4.30 -7.58 24.79
C LYS A 622 2.88 -8.09 24.58
N VAL A 623 2.41 -8.91 25.51
CA VAL A 623 1.01 -9.36 25.59
C VAL A 623 0.49 -9.18 27.02
N SER A 624 -0.78 -8.82 27.15
CA SER A 624 -1.54 -8.84 28.41
C SER A 624 -2.93 -9.42 28.11
N GLU A 625 -3.47 -10.26 29.00
CA GLU A 625 -4.92 -10.50 29.01
C GLU A 625 -5.61 -9.16 29.32
N HIS A 626 -6.68 -8.81 28.59
CA HIS A 626 -7.35 -7.52 28.69
C HIS A 626 -8.85 -7.67 28.47
N LEU A 627 -9.56 -8.10 29.52
CA LEU A 627 -10.99 -8.42 29.41
C LEU A 627 -11.91 -7.18 29.38
N LYS A 628 -11.43 -6.01 29.81
CA LYS A 628 -12.20 -4.77 30.01
C LYS A 628 -11.34 -3.57 29.62
N ALA A 629 -11.89 -2.63 28.85
CA ALA A 629 -11.15 -1.47 28.33
C ALA A 629 -10.39 -0.67 29.42
N ASP A 630 -10.95 -0.57 30.62
CA ASP A 630 -10.38 0.19 31.75
C ASP A 630 -9.49 -0.65 32.71
N SER A 631 -9.08 -1.87 32.33
CA SER A 631 -8.21 -2.69 33.19
C SER A 631 -6.73 -2.32 33.06
N ASP A 632 -6.02 -2.25 34.19
CA ASP A 632 -4.55 -2.21 34.21
C ASP A 632 -3.98 -3.45 33.48
N LYS A 633 -2.93 -3.26 32.68
CA LYS A 633 -2.34 -4.30 31.82
C LYS A 633 -1.06 -4.84 32.46
N ASP A 634 -1.06 -6.14 32.74
CA ASP A 634 0.12 -6.86 33.23
C ASP A 634 0.93 -7.39 32.04
N TRP A 635 1.86 -6.56 31.57
CA TRP A 635 2.59 -6.80 30.33
C TRP A 635 3.69 -7.84 30.50
N SER A 636 3.48 -9.03 29.95
CA SER A 636 4.49 -10.08 29.80
C SER A 636 5.11 -10.05 28.39
N LEU A 637 6.36 -10.49 28.27
CA LEU A 637 7.05 -10.61 26.98
C LEU A 637 6.95 -12.04 26.43
N TYR A 638 6.66 -12.15 25.14
CA TYR A 638 6.58 -13.41 24.43
C TYR A 638 7.45 -13.37 23.17
N MET A 639 8.09 -14.50 22.85
CA MET A 639 8.89 -14.69 21.65
C MET A 639 8.30 -15.81 20.79
N PHE A 640 8.25 -15.60 19.48
CA PHE A 640 7.71 -16.56 18.51
C PHE A 640 8.51 -16.54 17.20
N ASN A 641 8.84 -17.71 16.66
CA ASN A 641 9.63 -17.85 15.41
C ASN A 641 8.85 -18.44 14.22
N GLY A 642 7.51 -18.45 14.28
CA GLY A 642 6.68 -19.15 13.29
C GLY A 642 6.40 -20.62 13.62
N GLU A 643 7.16 -21.27 14.49
CA GLU A 643 7.04 -22.71 14.78
C GLU A 643 7.06 -23.08 16.27
N LYS A 644 7.52 -22.18 17.13
CA LYS A 644 7.64 -22.33 18.57
C LYS A 644 7.38 -20.97 19.23
N ALA A 645 6.56 -20.95 20.27
CA ALA A 645 6.32 -19.82 21.15
C ALA A 645 6.92 -20.07 22.54
N GLN A 646 7.32 -18.99 23.22
CA GLN A 646 7.79 -19.02 24.61
C GLN A 646 7.50 -17.70 25.32
N LYS A 647 7.24 -17.76 26.63
CA LYS A 647 7.20 -16.59 27.52
C LYS A 647 8.61 -16.28 28.05
N LEU A 648 9.04 -15.03 27.96
CA LEU A 648 10.39 -14.62 28.35
C LEU A 648 10.45 -14.17 29.81
N LYS A 649 11.57 -14.46 30.47
CA LYS A 649 11.89 -14.02 31.84
C LYS A 649 12.29 -12.55 31.94
N ILE A 650 12.75 -11.96 30.84
CA ILE A 650 13.13 -10.55 30.76
C ILE A 650 11.90 -9.63 30.74
N THR A 651 12.12 -8.35 31.00
CA THR A 651 11.10 -7.30 30.89
C THR A 651 11.63 -6.12 30.07
N GLU A 652 10.79 -5.12 29.78
CA GLU A 652 11.26 -3.87 29.14
C GLU A 652 12.34 -3.12 29.96
N THR A 653 12.48 -3.40 31.26
CA THR A 653 13.49 -2.76 32.13
C THR A 653 14.78 -3.57 32.28
N SER A 654 14.87 -4.79 31.72
CA SER A 654 16.10 -5.58 31.73
C SER A 654 17.24 -4.89 30.95
N GLU A 655 18.49 -5.14 31.37
CA GLU A 655 19.69 -4.46 30.86
C GLU A 655 20.16 -4.98 29.50
N ALA A 656 19.87 -6.24 29.16
CA ALA A 656 20.22 -6.88 27.89
C ALA A 656 19.15 -7.91 27.50
N PHE A 657 19.07 -8.24 26.20
CA PHE A 657 18.21 -9.29 25.70
C PHE A 657 18.66 -10.68 26.20
N SER A 658 17.69 -11.55 26.49
CA SER A 658 17.91 -12.96 26.80
C SER A 658 16.70 -13.78 26.36
N GLU A 659 16.95 -14.95 25.76
CA GLU A 659 15.94 -15.94 25.39
C GLU A 659 15.56 -16.87 26.57
N GLU A 660 15.98 -16.55 27.80
CA GLU A 660 15.60 -17.28 29.01
C GLU A 660 14.07 -17.34 29.18
N LEU A 661 13.58 -18.56 29.34
CA LEU A 661 12.19 -18.88 29.63
C LEU A 661 11.79 -18.39 31.02
N GLU A 662 10.55 -17.93 31.20
CA GLU A 662 10.00 -17.67 32.53
C GLU A 662 10.01 -18.95 33.40
N GLU A 663 10.21 -18.78 34.71
CA GLU A 663 10.19 -19.90 35.67
C GLU A 663 8.80 -20.56 35.67
N ASP A 664 8.77 -21.90 35.68
CA ASP A 664 7.56 -22.74 35.53
C ASP A 664 6.76 -22.60 34.21
N SER A 665 7.24 -21.86 33.21
CA SER A 665 6.69 -21.84 31.83
C SER A 665 7.19 -23.02 30.97
N GLU A 666 6.57 -23.25 29.82
CA GLU A 666 6.97 -24.28 28.83
C GLU A 666 7.11 -23.73 27.39
N PHE A 667 7.46 -24.60 26.44
CA PHE A 667 7.37 -24.34 25.00
C PHE A 667 6.06 -24.87 24.42
N HIS A 668 5.52 -24.13 23.47
CA HIS A 668 4.38 -24.53 22.66
C HIS A 668 4.71 -24.33 21.18
N SER A 669 4.02 -25.07 20.31
CA SER A 669 4.20 -24.98 18.86
C SER A 669 3.49 -23.76 18.26
N THR A 670 2.71 -23.03 19.06
CA THR A 670 1.86 -21.91 18.64
C THR A 670 1.81 -20.81 19.72
N LEU A 671 1.68 -19.55 19.31
CA LEU A 671 1.47 -18.41 20.21
C LEU A 671 0.11 -18.50 20.92
N TYR A 672 -0.92 -19.03 20.24
CA TYR A 672 -2.23 -19.24 20.86
C TYR A 672 -2.16 -20.18 22.07
N HIS A 673 -1.49 -21.34 21.97
CA HIS A 673 -1.37 -22.26 23.12
C HIS A 673 -0.49 -21.70 24.24
N MET A 674 0.60 -21.00 23.91
CA MET A 674 1.43 -20.29 24.89
C MET A 674 0.65 -19.23 25.69
N LEU A 675 -0.33 -18.56 25.07
CA LEU A 675 -1.23 -17.65 25.80
C LEU A 675 -2.29 -18.43 26.60
N LYS A 676 -2.86 -19.49 26.01
CA LYS A 676 -3.90 -20.34 26.60
C LYS A 676 -3.51 -20.95 27.95
N ASP A 677 -2.27 -21.38 28.12
CA ASP A 677 -1.78 -21.94 29.39
C ASP A 677 -1.82 -20.93 30.55
N SER A 678 -1.74 -19.63 30.26
CA SER A 678 -1.87 -18.52 31.23
C SER A 678 -3.26 -17.90 31.31
N ALA A 679 -4.17 -18.25 30.39
CA ALA A 679 -5.41 -17.54 30.15
C ALA A 679 -6.50 -17.84 31.19
N SER A 680 -7.32 -16.82 31.49
CA SER A 680 -8.59 -17.03 32.18
C SER A 680 -9.62 -17.70 31.27
N LYS A 681 -10.61 -18.36 31.88
CA LYS A 681 -11.72 -18.96 31.12
C LYS A 681 -12.53 -17.92 30.35
N GLU A 682 -12.72 -16.72 30.91
CA GLU A 682 -13.40 -15.62 30.23
C GLU A 682 -12.62 -15.14 28.99
N ALA A 683 -11.29 -15.24 28.99
CA ALA A 683 -10.48 -14.99 27.80
C ALA A 683 -10.70 -16.06 26.72
N ILE A 684 -10.64 -17.35 27.07
CA ILE A 684 -10.85 -18.44 26.10
C ILE A 684 -12.27 -18.44 25.54
N ASP A 685 -13.29 -18.27 26.39
CA ASP A 685 -14.71 -18.13 25.97
C ASP A 685 -14.86 -17.00 24.93
N LYS A 686 -14.13 -15.87 25.08
CA LYS A 686 -14.10 -14.77 24.11
C LYS A 686 -13.32 -15.08 22.83
N VAL A 687 -12.24 -15.86 22.88
CA VAL A 687 -11.47 -16.26 21.67
C VAL A 687 -12.31 -17.22 20.83
N GLU A 688 -12.98 -18.19 21.47
CA GLU A 688 -13.89 -19.11 20.80
C GLU A 688 -15.09 -18.37 20.18
N THR A 689 -15.74 -17.48 20.93
CA THR A 689 -16.96 -16.77 20.47
C THR A 689 -16.74 -15.58 19.52
N ALA A 690 -15.52 -15.01 19.45
CA ALA A 690 -15.23 -13.83 18.62
C ALA A 690 -15.58 -14.03 17.13
N SER A 691 -16.17 -13.00 16.53
CA SER A 691 -16.62 -12.99 15.14
C SER A 691 -15.44 -13.13 14.17
N PHE A 692 -15.61 -14.02 13.19
CA PHE A 692 -14.63 -14.22 12.13
C PHE A 692 -14.40 -12.94 11.28
N LEU A 693 -15.40 -12.06 11.20
CA LEU A 693 -15.30 -10.77 10.51
C LEU A 693 -14.41 -9.77 11.26
N PHE A 694 -14.49 -9.76 12.60
CA PHE A 694 -13.63 -8.93 13.45
C PHE A 694 -12.17 -9.38 13.36
N ILE A 695 -11.95 -10.70 13.45
CA ILE A 695 -10.63 -11.33 13.32
C ILE A 695 -9.99 -11.02 11.96
N ASP A 696 -10.75 -11.13 10.86
CA ASP A 696 -10.27 -10.79 9.52
C ASP A 696 -9.85 -9.31 9.40
N VAL A 697 -10.63 -8.37 9.96
CA VAL A 697 -10.27 -6.94 9.93
C VAL A 697 -9.01 -6.64 10.74
N VAL A 698 -8.86 -7.25 11.92
CA VAL A 698 -7.62 -7.14 12.72
C VAL A 698 -6.43 -7.68 11.92
N TYR A 699 -6.57 -8.86 11.29
CA TYR A 699 -5.55 -9.47 10.46
C TYR A 699 -5.16 -8.63 9.24
N GLN A 700 -6.15 -8.09 8.51
CA GLN A 700 -5.90 -7.20 7.36
C GLN A 700 -5.16 -5.92 7.78
N LEU A 701 -5.51 -5.30 8.90
CA LEU A 701 -4.83 -4.09 9.39
C LEU A 701 -3.40 -4.38 9.86
N LEU A 702 -3.19 -5.49 10.56
CA LEU A 702 -1.85 -5.95 10.97
C LEU A 702 -0.95 -6.24 9.75
N LEU A 703 -1.44 -6.97 8.75
CA LEU A 703 -0.74 -7.20 7.48
C LEU A 703 -0.46 -5.91 6.69
N ALA A 704 -1.40 -4.96 6.65
CA ALA A 704 -1.25 -3.73 5.90
C ALA A 704 -0.24 -2.75 6.54
N THR A 705 -0.14 -2.75 7.87
CA THR A 705 0.77 -1.88 8.64
C THR A 705 2.16 -2.50 8.88
N ARG A 706 2.25 -3.84 8.92
CA ARG A 706 3.47 -4.62 9.22
C ARG A 706 4.19 -4.18 10.50
N VAL A 707 3.42 -3.98 11.57
CA VAL A 707 3.90 -3.50 12.88
C VAL A 707 5.01 -4.34 13.53
N LEU A 708 5.21 -5.62 13.17
CA LEU A 708 6.29 -6.46 13.73
C LEU A 708 7.63 -6.29 12.99
N THR A 709 7.62 -5.74 11.78
CA THR A 709 8.82 -5.46 10.97
C THR A 709 9.24 -3.99 11.04
N TYR A 710 8.28 -3.06 11.03
CA TYR A 710 8.55 -1.62 10.90
C TYR A 710 8.60 -0.88 12.26
N SER A 711 9.01 -1.55 13.34
CA SER A 711 9.11 -1.00 14.72
C SER A 711 10.18 -1.68 15.58
#